data_AF-A0A954JKF4-F1
#
_entry.id   AF-A0A954JKF4-F1
#
_cell.length_a   1.000
_cell.length_b   1.000
_cell.length_c   1.000
_cell.angle_alpha   90.00
_cell.angle_beta   90.00
_cell.angle_gamma   90.00
#
_symmetry.space_group_name_H-M   'P 1'
#
loop_
_entity.id
_entity.type
_entity.pdbx_description
1 polymer ?
#
loop_
_entity_poly.entity_id
_entity_poly.type
_entity_poly.pdbx_seq_one_letter_code
_entity_poly.pdbx_strand_id
1 'polypeptide(L)'
;MKILQSVCALLFFAVCSNVLAQGSLVEEAVRSLPSEENPQRLFNGTDLTGWKGDQQYWSVQDGLIRGANEGDVPSSTYLFTDKSYRNFRLLFAVKQTMSPQHSTMHSAVAILGEKFPDVGENEFGFKGPLVMFCHDWGIWDAHGRNRVVDRGDGPSVENKGDWNLIEVLVTGNRIRCVANGRLIFDHSDDPSLLQESPIGLQLHREKRPQEYHFQGLVLTENPKDTLVTLQSFTQTPEVSPSVLRDAPEEEQQANAAPNFLQGPTPAWVWGPSNDGHYTISTTFSGDNVKSAWVKATCDNVLDLKLNGQTLATSSEWQSPVEVNLTGKLKEGENTLSADVDNQGGVAAFLAKLVITRSDGSIEYTVSDTDWKAVDRSSGEAVALHKLDDLGASPWGNVFSAPSESGVPRDTFVLLPGFQVEKLVNVPKEEFGSWVCITTDPKGRIIASDQGGRGLYRITPGKPGTEEKALVEKLDLNITSAQGLLFAFDSLYINVNGGPGSGLYRAAYDANADTFGEVKKLWSFQGGGEHGPHALRLSPDGKSIYVIAGNHTRPPFEPPRSADPQTMGGVREQVLSATLPEDMTSRILPNWDEDLLLPRMWDANGHARGVLAPGGWIAKTDPDGQTWEIISVGYRNPYDMAFNADGELFAYDADMEWDMGSPWYRPTRVVHATSGSEFGWRSGTGKWPTYYLDSLPPVVNIGPGSPVGVDFGYGTQFPAKYQKALYLCDWTFGTMYAIHLTPDGSSYTGEKEEFLSRTPLPLTDVTIGHDGAMYFTIGGRGTNSELYRVTYTGSEPSQPLSEAQLANQDGSRERHMRRSAEKQHVDGGGQQTVPTSPIPIHVVELVKRLNSPDRAYRFALRTALERVDPDTWAKFVLDSKEPRVVIEGTAALARTGAMAHKAQIIQRLLAVNFSRLDDDLKLDYLRALSLVLIRLGGVDEETSKALVDHIEPEFGTGNSALNLELLQVLVHLQSPTIVSKAVPLLAKADDPDDDISEEDPRYAGQSLYARNRGYGGSIAAMRQNRPDEQKIAYALALRNAKAGWTLD
;
A
#
# COMPACT_ATOMS: atom_id res chain seq x y z
N MET A 1 50.23 48.02 26.59
CA MET A 1 50.91 46.82 26.04
C MET A 1 50.23 45.51 26.46
N LYS A 2 48.89 45.44 26.41
CA LYS A 2 48.06 44.23 26.72
C LYS A 2 46.76 44.15 25.90
N ILE A 3 46.65 44.90 24.80
CA ILE A 3 45.45 44.92 23.92
C ILE A 3 45.79 44.38 22.51
N LEU A 4 47.07 44.24 22.16
CA LEU A 4 47.49 43.74 20.84
C LEU A 4 47.65 42.21 20.75
N GLN A 5 47.58 41.47 21.87
CA GLN A 5 47.73 40.00 21.86
C GLN A 5 46.41 39.22 21.82
N SER A 6 45.27 39.83 22.15
CA SER A 6 43.97 39.12 22.14
C SER A 6 43.21 39.21 20.81
N VAL A 7 43.56 40.17 19.94
CA VAL A 7 42.92 40.32 18.62
C VAL A 7 43.52 39.37 17.57
N CYS A 8 44.78 38.94 17.74
CA CYS A 8 45.41 37.96 16.86
C CYS A 8 44.96 36.50 17.11
N ALA A 9 44.40 36.17 18.28
CA ALA A 9 43.97 34.80 18.60
C ALA A 9 42.56 34.48 18.05
N LEU A 10 41.66 35.46 17.98
CA LEU A 10 40.30 35.26 17.43
C LEU A 10 40.24 35.25 15.90
N LEU A 11 41.16 35.95 15.22
CA LEU A 11 41.28 35.89 13.75
C LEU A 11 41.97 34.62 13.25
N PHE A 12 42.78 33.95 14.08
CA PHE A 12 43.40 32.66 13.71
C PHE A 12 42.43 31.48 13.83
N PHE A 13 41.44 31.54 14.72
CA PHE A 13 40.41 30.50 14.86
C PHE A 13 39.33 30.56 13.78
N ALA A 14 38.94 31.75 13.31
CA ALA A 14 37.92 31.91 12.27
C ALA A 14 38.40 31.50 10.85
N VAL A 15 39.71 31.61 10.58
CA VAL A 15 40.30 31.20 9.30
C VAL A 15 40.61 29.69 9.29
N CYS A 16 40.86 29.07 10.45
CA CYS A 16 41.02 27.61 10.55
C CYS A 16 39.69 26.84 10.56
N SER A 17 38.58 27.45 11.00
CA SER A 17 37.27 26.79 11.04
C SER A 17 36.63 26.56 9.66
N ASN A 18 36.95 27.36 8.64
CA ASN A 18 36.47 27.08 7.28
C ASN A 18 37.25 25.96 6.60
N VAL A 19 38.57 25.87 6.79
CA VAL A 19 39.38 24.78 6.23
C VAL A 19 39.05 23.43 6.89
N LEU A 20 38.67 23.44 8.18
CA LEU A 20 38.30 22.21 8.91
C LEU A 20 36.88 21.70 8.60
N ALA A 21 35.93 22.56 8.22
CA ALA A 21 34.59 22.11 7.78
C ALA A 21 34.60 21.53 6.35
N GLN A 22 35.52 21.99 5.51
CA GLN A 22 35.54 21.71 4.07
C GLN A 22 36.18 20.37 3.70
N GLY A 23 37.05 19.84 4.56
CA GLY A 23 37.49 18.44 4.48
C GLY A 23 36.37 17.43 4.79
N SER A 24 35.19 17.85 5.28
CA SER A 24 34.23 16.90 5.88
C SER A 24 33.56 15.94 4.89
N LEU A 25 33.14 16.37 3.70
CA LEU A 25 32.31 15.55 2.80
C LEU A 25 33.00 14.28 2.30
N VAL A 26 34.23 14.41 1.80
CA VAL A 26 34.97 13.24 1.30
C VAL A 26 35.52 12.42 2.46
N GLU A 27 35.94 13.04 3.57
CA GLU A 27 36.39 12.28 4.74
C GLU A 27 35.27 11.46 5.39
N GLU A 28 34.04 11.96 5.38
CA GLU A 28 32.87 11.22 5.83
C GLU A 28 32.58 10.02 4.91
N ALA A 29 32.62 10.22 3.59
CA ALA A 29 32.51 9.13 2.62
C ALA A 29 33.61 8.06 2.79
N VAL A 30 34.85 8.49 3.07
CA VAL A 30 35.98 7.58 3.34
C VAL A 30 35.77 6.76 4.62
N ARG A 31 35.14 7.33 5.66
CA ARG A 31 34.81 6.58 6.89
C ARG A 31 33.74 5.52 6.66
N SER A 32 32.92 5.66 5.64
CA SER A 32 31.89 4.69 5.24
C SER A 32 32.42 3.55 4.38
N LEU A 33 33.72 3.54 4.05
CA LEU A 33 34.32 2.46 3.26
C LEU A 33 34.35 1.14 4.05
N PRO A 34 34.16 -0.01 3.39
CA PRO A 34 34.38 -1.31 4.02
C PRO A 34 35.77 -1.40 4.64
N SER A 35 35.88 -1.97 5.84
CA SER A 35 37.13 -2.02 6.61
C SER A 35 38.29 -2.75 5.91
N GLU A 36 38.00 -3.53 4.86
CA GLU A 36 39.00 -4.26 4.07
C GLU A 36 39.49 -3.47 2.83
N GLU A 37 38.85 -2.35 2.50
CA GLU A 37 39.27 -1.46 1.42
C GLU A 37 40.43 -0.57 1.89
N ASN A 38 41.42 -0.36 1.01
CA ASN A 38 42.59 0.47 1.29
C ASN A 38 42.55 1.77 0.47
N PRO A 39 41.91 2.84 0.98
CA PRO A 39 41.80 4.11 0.26
C PRO A 39 43.14 4.84 0.18
N GLN A 40 43.48 5.33 -1.01
CA GLN A 40 44.68 6.11 -1.30
C GLN A 40 44.31 7.51 -1.80
N ARG A 41 44.94 8.54 -1.24
CA ARG A 41 44.80 9.91 -1.78
C ARG A 41 45.61 10.05 -3.05
N LEU A 42 44.93 10.38 -4.15
CA LEU A 42 45.57 10.70 -5.43
C LEU A 42 46.17 12.11 -5.45
N PHE A 43 45.62 13.02 -4.64
CA PHE A 43 46.12 14.38 -4.54
C PHE A 43 46.70 14.64 -3.14
N ASN A 44 47.92 15.18 -3.12
CA ASN A 44 48.67 15.43 -1.88
C ASN A 44 48.27 16.73 -1.17
N GLY A 45 47.44 17.58 -1.79
CA GLY A 45 47.00 18.86 -1.25
C GLY A 45 48.01 20.01 -1.39
N THR A 46 49.18 19.78 -1.99
CA THR A 46 50.25 20.81 -2.08
C THR A 46 50.69 21.11 -3.50
N ASP A 47 50.77 20.10 -4.36
CA ASP A 47 51.22 20.25 -5.75
C ASP A 47 50.66 19.13 -6.65
N LEU A 48 50.94 19.20 -7.95
CA LEU A 48 50.47 18.21 -8.93
C LEU A 48 51.39 16.98 -9.02
N THR A 49 52.16 16.64 -7.98
CA THR A 49 52.94 15.39 -7.97
C THR A 49 52.01 14.19 -8.12
N GLY A 50 52.32 13.30 -9.07
CA GLY A 50 51.45 12.17 -9.44
C GLY A 50 50.46 12.47 -10.56
N TRP A 51 50.46 13.71 -11.09
CA TRP A 51 49.58 14.19 -12.15
C TRP A 51 50.35 14.78 -13.34
N LYS A 52 49.80 14.64 -14.54
CA LYS A 52 50.32 15.17 -15.81
C LYS A 52 49.21 15.85 -16.59
N GLY A 53 49.39 17.13 -16.88
CA GLY A 53 48.47 17.95 -17.65
C GLY A 53 49.13 19.25 -18.06
N ASP A 54 48.43 20.02 -18.88
CA ASP A 54 48.91 21.31 -19.34
C ASP A 54 48.87 22.36 -18.20
N GLN A 55 50.05 22.82 -17.78
CA GLN A 55 50.21 23.78 -16.69
C GLN A 55 49.63 25.16 -17.01
N GLN A 56 49.26 25.43 -18.27
CA GLN A 56 48.49 26.61 -18.61
C GLN A 56 47.10 26.61 -17.96
N TYR A 57 46.50 25.42 -17.79
CA TYR A 57 45.12 25.26 -17.35
C TYR A 57 44.99 24.66 -15.96
N TRP A 58 46.00 23.90 -15.51
CA TRP A 58 45.96 23.17 -14.24
C TRP A 58 46.94 23.73 -13.23
N SER A 59 46.44 24.00 -12.02
CA SER A 59 47.22 24.55 -10.92
C SER A 59 46.72 24.02 -9.57
N VAL A 60 47.46 24.28 -8.50
CA VAL A 60 46.98 24.06 -7.12
C VAL A 60 46.70 25.40 -6.48
N GLN A 61 45.50 25.56 -5.94
CA GLN A 61 45.07 26.76 -5.23
C GLN A 61 44.34 26.35 -3.94
N ASP A 62 44.76 26.93 -2.80
CA ASP A 62 44.15 26.70 -1.48
C ASP A 62 44.04 25.21 -1.08
N GLY A 63 45.02 24.41 -1.52
CA GLY A 63 45.04 22.97 -1.29
C GLY A 63 44.03 22.17 -2.12
N LEU A 64 43.59 22.73 -3.26
CA LEU A 64 42.64 22.15 -4.22
C LEU A 64 43.30 22.08 -5.60
N ILE A 65 42.93 21.09 -6.42
CA ILE A 65 43.28 21.13 -7.85
C ILE A 65 42.32 22.10 -8.52
N ARG A 66 42.87 23.11 -9.22
CA ARG A 66 42.12 24.10 -10.00
C ARG A 66 42.37 23.86 -11.49
N GLY A 67 41.29 23.63 -12.23
CA GLY A 67 41.26 23.63 -13.70
C GLY A 67 40.51 24.85 -14.20
N ALA A 68 41.17 25.76 -14.94
CA ALA A 68 40.54 26.98 -15.41
C ALA A 68 41.17 27.57 -16.66
N ASN A 69 40.42 28.44 -17.35
CA ASN A 69 40.90 29.25 -18.47
C ASN A 69 40.39 30.69 -18.39
N GLU A 70 41.19 31.62 -18.91
CA GLU A 70 40.78 33.03 -19.14
C GLU A 70 40.46 33.29 -20.63
N GLY A 71 41.10 32.54 -21.53
CA GLY A 71 40.94 32.63 -23.00
C GLY A 71 40.48 31.31 -23.62
N ASP A 72 40.50 31.20 -24.96
CA ASP A 72 39.99 30.03 -25.69
C ASP A 72 40.73 28.73 -25.31
N VAL A 73 39.96 27.66 -25.05
CA VAL A 73 40.44 26.28 -24.91
C VAL A 73 40.08 25.56 -26.22
N PRO A 74 41.02 25.44 -27.18
CA PRO A 74 40.70 25.03 -28.56
C PRO A 74 40.29 23.55 -28.68
N SER A 75 40.78 22.69 -27.78
CA SER A 75 40.41 21.28 -27.62
C SER A 75 40.37 20.93 -26.12
N SER A 76 39.56 19.94 -25.74
CA SER A 76 39.41 19.58 -24.31
C SER A 76 40.72 19.00 -23.79
N THR A 77 41.14 19.40 -22.60
CA THR A 77 42.41 18.98 -21.98
C THR A 77 42.14 18.28 -20.66
N TYR A 78 43.02 17.37 -20.26
CA TYR A 78 42.83 16.53 -19.10
C TYR A 78 44.07 16.52 -18.19
N LEU A 79 43.83 16.52 -16.89
CA LEU A 79 44.87 16.27 -15.88
C LEU A 79 44.85 14.79 -15.51
N PHE A 80 45.80 14.02 -16.03
CA PHE A 80 45.88 12.58 -15.84
C PHE A 80 46.72 12.19 -14.64
N THR A 81 46.28 11.16 -13.92
CA THR A 81 47.12 10.42 -12.98
C THR A 81 48.30 9.73 -13.70
N ASP A 82 49.39 9.45 -12.96
CA ASP A 82 50.55 8.73 -13.51
C ASP A 82 50.30 7.23 -13.73
N LYS A 83 49.42 6.63 -12.93
CA LYS A 83 49.08 5.22 -12.96
C LYS A 83 47.75 5.01 -13.70
N SER A 84 47.61 3.84 -14.33
CA SER A 84 46.36 3.41 -14.94
C SER A 84 45.56 2.51 -14.00
N TYR A 85 44.23 2.56 -14.10
CA TYR A 85 43.32 1.87 -13.21
C TYR A 85 42.22 1.17 -14.00
N ARG A 86 41.86 -0.06 -13.57
CA ARG A 86 40.85 -0.88 -14.25
C ARG A 86 39.59 -1.10 -13.43
N ASN A 87 39.72 -1.44 -12.15
CA ASN A 87 38.62 -1.56 -11.20
C ASN A 87 38.93 -0.63 -10.03
N PHE A 88 38.06 0.34 -9.79
CA PHE A 88 38.32 1.33 -8.77
C PHE A 88 37.04 2.01 -8.26
N ARG A 89 37.13 2.52 -7.04
CA ARG A 89 36.21 3.51 -6.48
C ARG A 89 36.96 4.84 -6.44
N LEU A 90 36.38 5.90 -6.99
CA LEU A 90 36.90 7.25 -6.91
C LEU A 90 35.90 8.12 -6.14
N LEU A 91 36.33 8.62 -4.99
CA LEU A 91 35.61 9.61 -4.18
C LEU A 91 36.27 10.98 -4.37
N PHE A 92 35.48 12.00 -4.64
CA PHE A 92 35.95 13.38 -4.71
C PHE A 92 34.81 14.37 -4.55
N ALA A 93 35.14 15.61 -4.21
CA ALA A 93 34.21 16.72 -4.31
C ALA A 93 34.64 17.68 -5.42
N VAL A 94 33.67 18.22 -6.15
CA VAL A 94 33.91 19.19 -7.23
C VAL A 94 33.01 20.41 -7.08
N LYS A 95 33.56 21.59 -7.35
CA LYS A 95 32.83 22.85 -7.37
C LYS A 95 33.12 23.61 -8.66
N GLN A 96 32.07 24.03 -9.35
CA GLN A 96 32.15 24.93 -10.50
C GLN A 96 32.01 26.37 -10.05
N THR A 97 32.89 27.25 -10.52
CA THR A 97 32.74 28.68 -10.30
C THR A 97 31.65 29.22 -11.20
N MET A 98 30.60 29.79 -10.60
CA MET A 98 29.47 30.36 -11.33
C MET A 98 29.46 31.89 -11.23
N SER A 99 29.53 32.55 -12.38
CA SER A 99 29.26 33.97 -12.53
C SER A 99 28.83 34.27 -13.96
N PRO A 100 28.27 35.46 -14.27
CA PRO A 100 27.94 35.84 -15.65
C PRO A 100 29.12 35.79 -16.63
N GLN A 101 30.35 35.80 -16.13
CA GLN A 101 31.58 35.73 -16.92
C GLN A 101 32.05 34.28 -17.17
N HIS A 102 31.62 33.32 -16.35
CA HIS A 102 32.02 31.93 -16.44
C HIS A 102 30.99 31.09 -17.23
N SER A 103 31.48 30.13 -18.02
CA SER A 103 30.65 29.17 -18.74
C SER A 103 30.11 28.11 -17.78
N THR A 104 28.85 27.71 -18.02
CA THR A 104 28.21 26.55 -17.41
C THR A 104 28.46 25.28 -18.25
N MET A 105 29.55 25.23 -19.01
CA MET A 105 29.97 24.01 -19.71
C MET A 105 30.33 22.96 -18.69
N HIS A 106 30.00 21.68 -18.90
CA HIS A 106 30.32 20.58 -17.99
C HIS A 106 31.83 20.29 -17.90
N SER A 107 32.21 19.51 -16.90
CA SER A 107 33.47 18.79 -16.76
C SER A 107 33.19 17.28 -16.77
N ALA A 108 34.23 16.47 -16.56
CA ALA A 108 34.11 15.02 -16.49
C ALA A 108 35.32 14.40 -15.79
N VAL A 109 35.15 13.15 -15.37
CA VAL A 109 36.28 12.22 -15.18
C VAL A 109 36.38 11.30 -16.39
N ALA A 110 37.52 11.32 -17.05
CA ALA A 110 37.91 10.36 -18.08
C ALA A 110 38.28 9.02 -17.44
N ILE A 111 37.58 7.97 -17.85
CA ILE A 111 37.74 6.62 -17.32
C ILE A 111 37.77 5.59 -18.45
N LEU A 112 38.54 4.53 -18.25
CA LEU A 112 38.52 3.31 -19.06
C LEU A 112 38.77 3.47 -20.58
N GLY A 113 39.63 4.40 -20.98
CA GLY A 113 39.90 4.71 -22.40
C GLY A 113 41.38 4.82 -22.75
N GLU A 114 41.73 5.67 -23.70
CA GLU A 114 43.10 5.91 -24.12
C GLU A 114 43.42 7.40 -24.25
N LYS A 115 44.68 7.76 -24.01
CA LYS A 115 45.17 9.09 -24.35
C LYS A 115 45.08 9.28 -25.86
N PHE A 116 44.54 10.40 -26.28
CA PHE A 116 44.24 10.66 -27.69
C PHE A 116 44.77 12.04 -28.09
N PRO A 117 45.66 12.15 -29.09
CA PRO A 117 46.08 13.44 -29.60
C PRO A 117 44.93 14.10 -30.38
N ASP A 118 44.32 15.12 -29.77
CA ASP A 118 43.20 15.85 -30.35
C ASP A 118 43.70 17.00 -31.26
N VAL A 119 42.76 17.74 -31.88
CA VAL A 119 43.05 18.85 -32.80
C VAL A 119 44.08 19.81 -32.22
N GLY A 120 45.15 20.09 -32.98
CA GLY A 120 46.19 21.07 -32.63
C GLY A 120 47.39 20.54 -31.85
N GLU A 121 47.67 19.23 -31.90
CA GLU A 121 48.77 18.58 -31.15
C GLU A 121 48.57 18.60 -29.61
N ASN A 122 47.32 18.62 -29.14
CA ASN A 122 47.02 18.49 -27.71
C ASN A 122 47.40 17.09 -27.20
N GLU A 123 48.55 16.99 -26.54
CA GLU A 123 49.08 15.73 -25.97
C GLU A 123 48.26 15.20 -24.78
N PHE A 124 47.33 16.00 -24.26
CA PHE A 124 46.49 15.69 -23.11
C PHE A 124 45.03 15.42 -23.48
N GLY A 125 44.70 15.04 -24.72
CA GLY A 125 43.35 14.62 -25.10
C GLY A 125 43.01 13.18 -24.66
N PHE A 126 41.73 12.81 -24.75
CA PHE A 126 41.19 11.52 -24.31
C PHE A 126 40.15 10.98 -25.28
N LYS A 127 40.17 9.65 -25.49
CA LYS A 127 39.15 8.91 -26.24
C LYS A 127 38.63 7.77 -25.36
N GLY A 128 37.31 7.68 -25.22
CA GLY A 128 36.64 6.70 -24.37
C GLY A 128 35.59 7.30 -23.43
N PRO A 129 35.10 6.52 -22.45
CA PRO A 129 34.05 6.95 -21.53
C PRO A 129 34.44 8.12 -20.62
N LEU A 130 33.56 9.12 -20.59
CA LEU A 130 33.60 10.27 -19.69
C LEU A 130 32.40 10.22 -18.76
N VAL A 131 32.65 10.19 -17.44
CA VAL A 131 31.61 10.42 -16.44
C VAL A 131 31.47 11.92 -16.27
N MET A 132 30.37 12.49 -16.77
CA MET A 132 30.19 13.94 -16.89
C MET A 132 29.47 14.57 -15.69
N PHE A 133 29.89 15.79 -15.33
CA PHE A 133 29.37 16.67 -14.27
C PHE A 133 30.07 18.04 -14.36
N CYS A 134 29.55 19.20 -13.99
CA CYS A 134 28.19 19.56 -13.60
C CYS A 134 27.38 19.96 -14.84
N HIS A 135 26.08 20.18 -14.67
CA HIS A 135 25.07 20.64 -15.64
C HIS A 135 24.65 19.63 -16.71
N ASP A 136 25.57 18.79 -17.19
CA ASP A 136 25.28 17.74 -18.16
C ASP A 136 25.84 16.41 -17.64
N TRP A 137 24.99 15.66 -16.94
CA TRP A 137 25.36 14.40 -16.29
C TRP A 137 25.27 13.22 -17.27
N GLY A 138 25.84 12.08 -16.87
CA GLY A 138 25.75 10.83 -17.64
C GLY A 138 27.10 10.33 -18.12
N ILE A 139 27.08 9.44 -19.12
CA ILE A 139 28.28 8.90 -19.76
C ILE A 139 28.33 9.36 -21.21
N TRP A 140 29.45 9.98 -21.59
CA TRP A 140 29.77 10.32 -22.97
C TRP A 140 31.03 9.61 -23.42
N ASP A 141 30.94 8.84 -24.48
CA ASP A 141 32.06 8.12 -25.09
C ASP A 141 32.76 9.02 -26.12
N ALA A 142 33.78 9.74 -25.65
CA ALA A 142 34.51 10.75 -26.40
C ALA A 142 35.23 10.12 -27.61
N HIS A 143 35.02 10.70 -28.80
CA HIS A 143 35.52 10.18 -30.08
C HIS A 143 35.09 8.72 -30.38
N GLY A 144 34.03 8.25 -29.72
CA GLY A 144 33.42 6.95 -29.91
C GLY A 144 31.92 7.08 -30.18
N ARG A 145 31.12 6.54 -29.26
CA ARG A 145 29.66 6.42 -29.42
C ARG A 145 28.85 7.68 -29.08
N ASN A 146 29.49 8.75 -28.60
CA ASN A 146 28.82 9.93 -28.05
C ASN A 146 28.03 9.56 -26.77
N ARG A 147 26.80 10.05 -26.57
CA ARG A 147 26.01 9.80 -25.36
C ARG A 147 25.68 8.31 -25.21
N VAL A 148 26.19 7.69 -24.14
CA VAL A 148 25.91 6.30 -23.76
C VAL A 148 24.82 6.22 -22.69
N VAL A 149 24.89 7.11 -21.69
CA VAL A 149 23.91 7.21 -20.60
C VAL A 149 23.42 8.65 -20.51
N ASP A 150 22.10 8.85 -20.53
CA ASP A 150 21.46 10.17 -20.42
C ASP A 150 21.62 10.76 -19.01
N ARG A 151 21.39 12.07 -18.88
CA ARG A 151 21.64 12.87 -17.66
C ARG A 151 20.83 12.47 -16.42
N GLY A 152 19.77 11.68 -16.59
CA GLY A 152 18.89 11.24 -15.52
C GLY A 152 18.46 12.40 -14.61
N ASP A 153 18.45 12.14 -13.31
CA ASP A 153 18.15 13.12 -12.26
C ASP A 153 19.34 14.02 -11.88
N GLY A 154 20.51 13.85 -12.52
CA GLY A 154 21.74 14.59 -12.23
C GLY A 154 21.55 16.11 -12.04
N PRO A 155 20.89 16.80 -12.98
CA PRO A 155 20.64 18.24 -12.85
C PRO A 155 19.79 18.66 -11.64
N SER A 156 19.01 17.75 -11.06
CA SER A 156 18.15 18.00 -9.90
C SER A 156 18.85 17.78 -8.56
N VAL A 157 19.96 17.03 -8.55
CA VAL A 157 20.72 16.70 -7.33
C VAL A 157 21.98 17.55 -7.17
N GLU A 158 22.34 18.27 -8.23
CA GLU A 158 23.52 19.12 -8.28
C GLU A 158 23.37 20.36 -7.39
N ASN A 159 24.38 20.58 -6.55
CA ASN A 159 24.57 21.82 -5.82
C ASN A 159 25.21 22.85 -6.76
N LYS A 160 24.38 23.57 -7.53
CA LYS A 160 24.83 24.54 -8.54
C LYS A 160 25.67 25.65 -7.89
N GLY A 161 26.91 25.82 -8.38
CA GLY A 161 27.84 26.82 -7.85
C GLY A 161 28.41 26.48 -6.48
N ASP A 162 28.19 25.26 -5.99
CA ASP A 162 28.73 24.77 -4.73
C ASP A 162 29.34 23.37 -4.86
N TRP A 163 29.83 22.82 -3.75
CA TRP A 163 30.49 21.52 -3.72
C TRP A 163 29.51 20.36 -3.98
N ASN A 164 29.92 19.44 -4.84
CA ASN A 164 29.22 18.20 -5.17
C ASN A 164 30.10 17.02 -4.79
N LEU A 165 29.65 16.17 -3.85
CA LEU A 165 30.31 14.91 -3.51
C LEU A 165 29.96 13.87 -4.56
N ILE A 166 30.97 13.31 -5.22
CA ILE A 166 30.82 12.33 -6.30
C ILE A 166 31.54 11.04 -5.92
N GLU A 167 30.85 9.92 -6.12
CA GLU A 167 31.40 8.58 -6.10
C GLU A 167 31.29 7.97 -7.50
N VAL A 168 32.42 7.60 -8.10
CA VAL A 168 32.49 6.80 -9.32
C VAL A 168 32.98 5.40 -8.97
N LEU A 169 32.16 4.39 -9.20
CA LEU A 169 32.49 2.99 -8.90
C LEU A 169 32.54 2.19 -10.21
N VAL A 170 33.70 1.59 -10.46
CA VAL A 170 33.99 0.78 -11.65
C VAL A 170 34.40 -0.62 -11.22
N THR A 171 33.58 -1.61 -11.58
CA THR A 171 33.78 -3.02 -11.26
C THR A 171 33.48 -3.88 -12.51
N GLY A 172 34.52 -4.51 -13.07
CA GLY A 172 34.37 -5.28 -14.30
C GLY A 172 33.94 -4.40 -15.48
N ASN A 173 32.75 -4.62 -16.02
CA ASN A 173 32.16 -3.79 -17.08
C ASN A 173 31.05 -2.85 -16.60
N ARG A 174 30.83 -2.75 -15.28
CA ARG A 174 29.81 -1.91 -14.66
C ARG A 174 30.42 -0.59 -14.17
N ILE A 175 29.76 0.52 -14.49
CA ILE A 175 30.13 1.89 -14.15
C ILE A 175 28.94 2.53 -13.43
N ARG A 176 29.15 2.95 -12.19
CA ARG A 176 28.15 3.62 -11.35
C ARG A 176 28.62 4.99 -10.93
N CYS A 177 27.68 5.93 -10.85
CA CYS A 177 27.93 7.28 -10.36
C CYS A 177 26.87 7.68 -9.35
N VAL A 178 27.29 8.13 -8.17
CA VAL A 178 26.45 8.76 -7.14
C VAL A 178 26.90 10.20 -6.98
N ALA A 179 25.96 11.13 -6.93
CA ALA A 179 26.24 12.51 -6.56
C ALA A 179 25.33 12.95 -5.43
N ASN A 180 25.91 13.59 -4.41
CA ASN A 180 25.21 14.18 -3.26
C ASN A 180 24.18 13.22 -2.64
N GLY A 181 24.56 11.96 -2.43
CA GLY A 181 23.65 11.00 -1.81
C GLY A 181 22.73 10.25 -2.78
N ARG A 182 22.67 10.61 -4.06
CA ARG A 182 21.72 10.01 -5.02
C ARG A 182 22.43 9.35 -6.18
N LEU A 183 21.97 8.14 -6.54
CA LEU A 183 22.42 7.43 -7.74
C LEU A 183 22.05 8.26 -8.98
N ILE A 184 23.04 8.54 -9.82
CA ILE A 184 22.87 9.25 -11.09
C ILE A 184 22.66 8.25 -12.21
N PHE A 185 23.49 7.19 -12.25
CA PHE A 185 23.36 6.08 -13.17
C PHE A 185 24.08 4.84 -12.69
N ASP A 186 23.62 3.70 -13.21
CA ASP A 186 24.26 2.39 -13.11
C ASP A 186 24.21 1.70 -14.47
N HIS A 187 25.38 1.52 -15.07
CA HIS A 187 25.51 1.12 -16.47
C HIS A 187 26.51 -0.02 -16.64
N SER A 188 26.08 -1.11 -17.27
CA SER A 188 26.97 -2.17 -17.73
C SER A 188 27.26 -2.00 -19.22
N ASP A 189 28.53 -1.90 -19.59
CA ASP A 189 28.96 -1.67 -20.98
C ASP A 189 29.57 -2.92 -21.63
N ASP A 190 29.86 -2.86 -22.93
CA ASP A 190 30.66 -3.85 -23.64
C ASP A 190 32.09 -3.86 -23.09
N PRO A 191 32.56 -4.97 -22.47
CA PRO A 191 33.90 -5.05 -21.89
C PRO A 191 35.03 -4.77 -22.89
N SER A 192 34.80 -5.00 -24.20
CA SER A 192 35.81 -4.77 -25.24
C SER A 192 36.10 -3.29 -25.51
N LEU A 193 35.21 -2.40 -25.06
CA LEU A 193 35.36 -0.95 -25.17
C LEU A 193 36.00 -0.32 -23.93
N LEU A 194 36.19 -1.09 -22.86
CA LEU A 194 36.64 -0.61 -21.54
C LEU A 194 38.09 -1.03 -21.27
N GLN A 195 39.03 -0.12 -21.54
CA GLN A 195 40.46 -0.35 -21.41
C GLN A 195 40.99 0.14 -20.06
N GLU A 196 42.05 -0.44 -19.50
CA GLU A 196 42.71 0.15 -18.34
C GLU A 196 43.34 1.50 -18.75
N SER A 197 43.08 2.57 -18.00
CA SER A 197 43.56 3.91 -18.35
C SER A 197 43.90 4.75 -17.13
N PRO A 198 44.71 5.80 -17.29
CA PRO A 198 44.80 6.84 -16.28
C PRO A 198 43.43 7.48 -16.04
N ILE A 199 43.17 7.86 -14.80
CA ILE A 199 42.04 8.73 -14.44
C ILE A 199 42.41 10.16 -14.85
N GLY A 200 41.54 10.83 -15.59
CA GLY A 200 41.76 12.22 -16.06
C GLY A 200 40.66 13.18 -15.63
N LEU A 201 41.01 14.31 -15.02
CA LEU A 201 40.05 15.41 -14.75
C LEU A 201 39.94 16.30 -15.98
N GLN A 202 38.73 16.60 -16.45
CA GLN A 202 38.53 17.34 -17.70
C GLN A 202 38.41 18.86 -17.49
N LEU A 203 39.06 19.63 -18.36
CA LEU A 203 38.66 21.00 -18.69
C LEU A 203 38.15 21.00 -20.14
N HIS A 204 36.86 21.31 -20.32
CA HIS A 204 36.20 21.13 -21.61
C HIS A 204 36.63 22.22 -22.61
N ARG A 205 36.56 21.92 -23.91
CA ARG A 205 36.70 22.89 -24.99
C ARG A 205 35.67 24.01 -24.84
N GLU A 206 36.10 25.23 -24.62
CA GLU A 206 35.23 26.38 -24.39
C GLU A 206 35.94 27.70 -24.73
N LYS A 207 35.19 28.64 -25.31
CA LYS A 207 35.68 29.97 -25.69
C LYS A 207 35.57 30.99 -24.57
N ARG A 208 34.68 30.74 -23.61
CA ARG A 208 34.48 31.55 -22.41
C ARG A 208 35.32 31.01 -21.24
N PRO A 209 35.65 31.84 -20.24
CA PRO A 209 36.24 31.36 -19.01
C PRO A 209 35.39 30.25 -18.37
N GLN A 210 36.02 29.20 -17.89
CA GLN A 210 35.40 28.18 -17.05
C GLN A 210 36.37 27.86 -15.92
N GLU A 211 35.86 27.44 -14.77
CA GLU A 211 36.71 27.17 -13.61
C GLU A 211 36.09 26.10 -12.70
N TYR A 212 36.93 25.15 -12.33
CA TYR A 212 36.59 23.98 -11.53
C TYR A 212 37.62 23.77 -10.42
N HIS A 213 37.12 23.45 -9.23
CA HIS A 213 37.92 23.07 -8.07
C HIS A 213 37.61 21.63 -7.67
N PHE A 214 38.65 20.82 -7.52
CA PHE A 214 38.54 19.42 -7.10
C PHE A 214 39.21 19.22 -5.75
N GLN A 215 38.53 18.46 -4.89
CA GLN A 215 38.95 18.18 -3.53
C GLN A 215 38.82 16.69 -3.20
N GLY A 216 39.69 16.19 -2.33
CA GLY A 216 39.49 14.91 -1.66
C GLY A 216 39.57 13.69 -2.59
N LEU A 217 40.25 13.79 -3.73
CA LEU A 217 40.47 12.70 -4.70
C LEU A 217 41.07 11.46 -4.01
N VAL A 218 40.21 10.53 -3.62
CA VAL A 218 40.55 9.29 -2.91
C VAL A 218 40.13 8.11 -3.77
N LEU A 219 41.07 7.18 -3.96
CA LEU A 219 40.90 6.01 -4.80
C LEU A 219 41.02 4.73 -3.97
N THR A 220 40.10 3.79 -4.17
CA THR A 220 40.29 2.40 -3.76
C THR A 220 40.42 1.54 -5.01
N GLU A 221 41.50 0.75 -5.14
CA GLU A 221 41.64 -0.25 -6.21
C GLU A 221 40.94 -1.55 -5.83
N ASN A 222 40.28 -2.19 -6.79
CA ASN A 222 39.50 -3.42 -6.60
C ASN A 222 38.51 -3.34 -5.43
N PRO A 223 37.64 -2.30 -5.39
CA PRO A 223 36.67 -2.11 -4.32
C PRO A 223 35.61 -3.22 -4.30
N LYS A 224 34.87 -3.33 -3.19
CA LYS A 224 33.62 -4.08 -3.15
C LYS A 224 32.57 -3.40 -4.05
N ASP A 225 31.69 -4.20 -4.64
CA ASP A 225 30.63 -3.71 -5.53
C ASP A 225 29.46 -3.08 -4.77
N THR A 226 29.73 -2.12 -3.88
CA THR A 226 28.75 -1.45 -3.01
C THR A 226 28.98 0.06 -3.06
N LEU A 227 27.93 0.86 -3.25
CA LEU A 227 28.00 2.33 -3.19
C LEU A 227 28.03 2.81 -1.74
N VAL A 228 28.95 3.71 -1.39
CA VAL A 228 29.17 4.15 0.01
C VAL A 228 28.67 5.57 0.28
N THR A 229 28.42 6.35 -0.77
CA THR A 229 27.85 7.69 -0.64
C THR A 229 26.36 7.73 -0.96
N LEU A 230 25.69 6.59 -1.13
CA LEU A 230 24.24 6.56 -1.33
C LEU A 230 23.51 6.94 -0.02
N GLN A 231 22.42 7.70 -0.14
CA GLN A 231 21.67 8.24 1.00
C GLN A 231 21.30 7.15 2.01
N SER A 232 21.73 7.37 3.24
CA SER A 232 21.29 6.64 4.42
C SER A 232 21.11 7.62 5.57
N PHE A 233 20.28 7.24 6.55
CA PHE A 233 20.15 8.00 7.77
C PHE A 233 19.84 7.07 8.94
N THR A 234 20.05 7.57 10.16
CA THR A 234 19.74 6.83 11.37
C THR A 234 18.73 7.59 12.24
N GLN A 235 17.81 6.89 12.88
CA GLN A 235 16.91 7.48 13.87
C GLN A 235 16.90 6.63 15.15
N THR A 236 16.79 7.29 16.30
CA THR A 236 16.67 6.60 17.58
C THR A 236 15.21 6.14 17.75
N PRO A 237 14.96 4.87 18.11
CA PRO A 237 13.62 4.41 18.44
C PRO A 237 12.98 5.24 19.57
N GLU A 238 11.70 5.59 19.43
CA GLU A 238 10.94 6.33 20.43
C GLU A 238 9.70 5.53 20.85
N VAL A 239 9.52 5.30 22.15
CA VAL A 239 8.27 4.73 22.67
C VAL A 239 7.14 5.71 22.40
N SER A 240 6.13 5.25 21.66
CA SER A 240 4.99 6.10 21.29
C SER A 240 4.06 6.29 22.48
N PRO A 241 3.48 7.50 22.67
CA PRO A 241 2.44 7.71 23.67
C PRO A 241 1.28 6.73 23.47
N SER A 242 0.82 6.11 24.55
CA SER A 242 -0.27 5.15 24.49
C SER A 242 -1.15 5.17 25.75
N VAL A 243 -2.40 4.77 25.58
CA VAL A 243 -3.36 4.48 26.65
C VAL A 243 -3.87 3.05 26.51
N LEU A 244 -4.28 2.44 27.62
CA LEU A 244 -4.91 1.13 27.59
C LEU A 244 -6.36 1.24 27.14
N ARG A 245 -6.77 0.35 26.24
CA ARG A 245 -8.19 0.17 25.91
C ARG A 245 -8.93 -0.30 27.16
N ASP A 246 -10.11 0.29 27.40
CA ASP A 246 -11.00 -0.04 28.51
C ASP A 246 -10.37 0.12 29.91
N ALA A 247 -9.41 1.04 30.06
CA ALA A 247 -8.83 1.40 31.35
C ALA A 247 -9.93 1.88 32.33
N PRO A 248 -9.82 1.58 33.65
CA PRO A 248 -10.76 2.07 34.66
C PRO A 248 -10.90 3.60 34.62
N GLU A 249 -12.13 4.12 34.74
CA GLU A 249 -12.47 5.55 34.62
C GLU A 249 -11.59 6.48 35.50
N GLU A 250 -11.08 5.97 36.63
CA GLU A 250 -10.20 6.72 37.55
C GLU A 250 -8.83 7.08 36.93
N GLU A 251 -8.29 6.27 36.01
CA GLU A 251 -7.04 6.58 35.29
C GLU A 251 -7.27 7.52 34.09
N GLN A 252 -8.46 7.50 33.48
CA GLN A 252 -8.84 8.39 32.39
C GLN A 252 -9.04 9.85 32.86
N GLN A 253 -9.50 10.07 34.10
CA GLN A 253 -9.73 11.41 34.64
C GLN A 253 -8.47 12.18 35.04
N ALA A 254 -7.36 11.51 35.36
CA ALA A 254 -6.11 12.18 35.74
C ALA A 254 -5.44 12.92 34.57
N ASN A 255 -5.80 12.58 33.31
CA ASN A 255 -5.23 13.13 32.08
C ASN A 255 -6.29 13.69 31.11
N ALA A 256 -7.49 14.04 31.59
CA ALA A 256 -8.52 14.63 30.74
C ALA A 256 -8.14 16.07 30.32
N ALA A 257 -8.35 16.38 29.03
CA ALA A 257 -8.19 17.73 28.53
C ALA A 257 -9.17 18.71 29.22
N PRO A 258 -8.76 19.96 29.49
CA PRO A 258 -9.66 20.96 30.04
C PRO A 258 -10.73 21.33 29.02
N ASN A 259 -11.87 21.84 29.50
CA ASN A 259 -12.87 22.40 28.60
C ASN A 259 -12.35 23.70 27.98
N PHE A 260 -11.85 23.63 26.74
CA PHE A 260 -11.30 24.77 26.01
C PHE A 260 -12.31 25.89 25.70
N LEU A 261 -13.62 25.65 25.91
CA LEU A 261 -14.65 26.69 25.82
C LEU A 261 -14.79 27.53 27.10
N GLN A 262 -14.17 27.12 28.23
CA GLN A 262 -14.15 27.93 29.46
C GLN A 262 -13.04 28.99 29.44
N GLY A 263 -13.26 30.13 30.09
CA GLY A 263 -12.30 31.24 30.12
C GLY A 263 -12.41 32.15 28.89
N PRO A 264 -11.37 32.94 28.57
CA PRO A 264 -11.39 33.89 27.45
C PRO A 264 -11.53 33.19 26.09
N THR A 265 -12.27 33.82 25.18
CA THR A 265 -12.44 33.36 23.79
C THR A 265 -11.20 33.74 22.97
N PRO A 266 -10.54 32.78 22.30
CA PRO A 266 -9.42 33.09 21.42
C PRO A 266 -9.89 33.77 20.14
N ALA A 267 -9.03 34.62 19.58
CA ALA A 267 -9.27 35.31 18.32
C ALA A 267 -8.50 34.63 17.19
N TRP A 268 -9.15 34.50 16.04
CA TRP A 268 -8.50 34.18 14.77
C TRP A 268 -7.60 35.34 14.41
N VAL A 269 -6.31 35.06 14.22
CA VAL A 269 -5.30 36.07 13.91
C VAL A 269 -4.49 35.67 12.70
N TRP A 270 -4.00 36.66 11.95
CA TRP A 270 -3.08 36.45 10.84
C TRP A 270 -2.15 37.63 10.62
N GLY A 271 -1.07 37.43 9.88
CA GLY A 271 -0.15 38.50 9.49
C GLY A 271 -0.70 39.37 8.35
N PRO A 272 0.05 40.40 7.91
CA PRO A 272 -0.43 41.41 6.95
C PRO A 272 -0.77 40.87 5.55
N SER A 273 -0.12 39.78 5.15
CA SER A 273 -0.36 39.09 3.88
C SER A 273 -0.99 37.71 4.11
N ASN A 274 -2.08 37.41 3.40
CA ASN A 274 -2.70 36.09 3.45
C ASN A 274 -1.73 34.97 3.03
N ASP A 275 -0.86 35.23 2.05
CA ASP A 275 0.10 34.25 1.53
C ASP A 275 1.44 34.27 2.30
N GLY A 276 1.50 34.94 3.45
CA GLY A 276 2.71 35.03 4.25
C GLY A 276 3.00 33.77 5.05
N HIS A 277 4.29 33.54 5.32
CA HIS A 277 4.82 32.42 6.08
C HIS A 277 5.26 32.92 7.45
N TYR A 278 4.50 32.67 8.51
CA TYR A 278 4.76 33.32 9.80
C TYR A 278 5.19 32.33 10.89
N THR A 279 6.10 32.76 11.77
CA THR A 279 6.26 32.16 13.10
C THR A 279 5.51 33.03 14.09
N ILE A 280 4.38 32.55 14.59
CA ILE A 280 3.54 33.21 15.59
C ILE A 280 3.89 32.65 16.97
N SER A 281 4.15 33.49 17.97
CA SER A 281 4.68 33.04 19.26
C SER A 281 4.24 33.85 20.47
N THR A 282 4.22 33.20 21.62
CA THR A 282 3.98 33.78 22.95
C THR A 282 4.86 33.11 24.01
N THR A 283 4.98 33.74 25.17
CA THR A 283 5.78 33.26 26.30
C THR A 283 4.94 33.16 27.57
N PHE A 284 5.20 32.15 28.39
CA PHE A 284 4.47 31.90 29.63
C PHE A 284 5.36 31.20 30.67
N SER A 285 5.02 31.28 31.97
CA SER A 285 5.78 30.60 33.03
C SER A 285 5.38 29.13 33.19
N GLY A 286 6.36 28.24 33.28
CA GLY A 286 6.23 26.81 33.60
C GLY A 286 6.31 26.49 35.09
N ASP A 287 6.30 27.48 35.97
CA ASP A 287 6.45 27.28 37.42
C ASP A 287 5.16 26.77 38.06
N ASN A 288 5.28 25.86 39.04
CA ASN A 288 4.14 25.35 39.82
C ASN A 288 2.97 24.85 38.96
N VAL A 289 3.25 24.09 37.90
CA VAL A 289 2.22 23.57 36.99
C VAL A 289 1.74 22.19 37.47
N LYS A 290 0.43 22.08 37.68
CA LYS A 290 -0.25 20.80 37.92
C LYS A 290 -0.63 20.12 36.60
N SER A 291 -1.16 20.88 35.64
CA SER A 291 -1.44 20.42 34.28
C SER A 291 -1.37 21.57 33.28
N ALA A 292 -0.98 21.28 32.03
CA ALA A 292 -0.94 22.27 30.96
C ALA A 292 -1.38 21.65 29.64
N TRP A 293 -2.25 22.34 28.90
CA TRP A 293 -2.83 21.85 27.65
C TRP A 293 -2.97 22.96 26.64
N VAL A 294 -2.64 22.68 25.38
CA VAL A 294 -2.82 23.64 24.28
C VAL A 294 -3.72 23.05 23.21
N LYS A 295 -4.64 23.87 22.69
CA LYS A 295 -5.44 23.58 21.50
C LYS A 295 -5.19 24.64 20.46
N ALA A 296 -4.80 24.25 19.25
CA ALA A 296 -4.43 25.19 18.18
C ALA A 296 -4.86 24.70 16.80
N THR A 297 -5.08 25.62 15.86
CA THR A 297 -5.42 25.30 14.48
C THR A 297 -5.00 26.41 13.52
N CYS A 298 -4.86 26.07 12.24
CA CYS A 298 -4.50 27.00 11.17
C CYS A 298 -5.13 26.53 9.84
N ASP A 299 -5.48 27.47 8.94
CA ASP A 299 -6.19 27.18 7.67
C ASP A 299 -5.53 26.12 6.77
N ASN A 300 -4.21 26.14 6.58
CA ASN A 300 -3.54 25.17 5.68
C ASN A 300 -2.32 24.46 6.26
N VAL A 301 -1.45 25.15 7.00
CA VAL A 301 -0.28 24.51 7.62
C VAL A 301 -0.09 25.05 9.02
N LEU A 302 0.01 24.14 9.98
CA LEU A 302 0.39 24.38 11.36
C LEU A 302 1.54 23.46 11.73
N ASP A 303 2.63 24.02 12.25
CA ASP A 303 3.70 23.32 12.98
C ASP A 303 3.84 23.97 14.37
N LEU A 304 3.16 23.40 15.36
CA LEU A 304 3.10 23.89 16.73
C LEU A 304 4.32 23.39 17.50
N LYS A 305 5.01 24.28 18.22
CA LYS A 305 6.27 24.02 18.91
C LYS A 305 6.27 24.53 20.35
N LEU A 306 6.97 23.82 21.23
CA LEU A 306 7.30 24.23 22.58
C LEU A 306 8.82 24.32 22.72
N ASN A 307 9.32 25.49 23.10
CA ASN A 307 10.76 25.74 23.27
C ASN A 307 11.61 25.30 22.05
N GLY A 308 11.05 25.45 20.84
CA GLY A 308 11.68 25.07 19.58
C GLY A 308 11.48 23.61 19.14
N GLN A 309 10.89 22.74 19.97
CA GLN A 309 10.57 21.36 19.61
C GLN A 309 9.13 21.24 19.10
N THR A 310 8.93 20.60 17.95
CA THR A 310 7.59 20.34 17.40
C THR A 310 6.76 19.45 18.33
N LEU A 311 5.58 19.95 18.69
CA LEU A 311 4.55 19.29 19.47
C LEU A 311 3.55 18.56 18.59
N ALA A 312 3.09 19.22 17.52
CA ALA A 312 2.06 18.70 16.62
C ALA A 312 2.11 19.45 15.28
N THR A 313 1.73 18.78 14.19
CA THR A 313 1.51 19.41 12.89
C THR A 313 0.08 19.17 12.41
N SER A 314 -0.47 20.08 11.62
CA SER A 314 -1.82 19.91 11.03
C SER A 314 -1.93 20.67 9.71
N SER A 315 -2.76 20.16 8.81
CA SER A 315 -3.23 20.88 7.61
C SER A 315 -4.75 21.03 7.57
N GLU A 316 -5.46 20.63 8.63
CA GLU A 316 -6.91 20.50 8.67
C GLU A 316 -7.49 21.45 9.72
N TRP A 317 -7.87 22.66 9.30
CA TRP A 317 -8.24 23.72 10.24
C TRP A 317 -9.50 23.41 11.07
N GLN A 318 -10.41 22.60 10.51
CA GLN A 318 -11.65 22.16 11.17
C GLN A 318 -11.38 21.19 12.32
N SER A 319 -10.15 20.68 12.44
CA SER A 319 -9.74 19.71 13.45
C SER A 319 -8.51 20.21 14.21
N PRO A 320 -8.68 21.12 15.19
CA PRO A 320 -7.58 21.65 15.98
C PRO A 320 -6.73 20.56 16.62
N VAL A 321 -5.41 20.76 16.64
CA VAL A 321 -4.50 19.94 17.43
C VAL A 321 -4.75 20.22 18.90
N GLU A 322 -4.71 19.19 19.74
CA GLU A 322 -4.90 19.28 21.19
C GLU A 322 -3.78 18.48 21.85
N VAL A 323 -2.94 19.17 22.62
CA VAL A 323 -1.68 18.61 23.13
C VAL A 323 -1.59 18.80 24.64
N ASN A 324 -1.34 17.69 25.34
CA ASN A 324 -0.97 17.71 26.76
C ASN A 324 0.51 18.10 26.90
N LEU A 325 0.76 19.20 27.61
CA LEU A 325 2.08 19.75 27.92
C LEU A 325 2.53 19.44 29.36
N THR A 326 1.72 18.70 30.13
CA THR A 326 2.02 18.34 31.51
C THR A 326 3.33 17.55 31.56
N GLY A 327 4.28 18.01 32.37
CA GLY A 327 5.63 17.43 32.47
C GLY A 327 6.59 17.79 31.34
N LYS A 328 6.17 18.53 30.31
CA LYS A 328 7.01 18.96 29.17
C LYS A 328 7.56 20.39 29.31
N LEU A 329 7.05 21.16 30.27
CA LEU A 329 7.46 22.54 30.50
C LEU A 329 8.78 22.57 31.29
N LYS A 330 9.69 23.47 30.92
CA LYS A 330 10.86 23.79 31.76
C LYS A 330 10.47 24.76 32.87
N GLU A 331 11.18 24.72 34.00
CA GLU A 331 11.03 25.73 35.05
C GLU A 331 11.38 27.13 34.49
N GLY A 332 10.62 28.15 34.89
CA GLY A 332 10.72 29.52 34.35
C GLY A 332 10.00 29.72 33.01
N GLU A 333 10.53 30.61 32.16
CA GLU A 333 9.87 31.07 30.92
C GLU A 333 9.91 30.01 29.81
N ASN A 334 8.74 29.63 29.28
CA ASN A 334 8.57 28.75 28.13
C ASN A 334 8.06 29.56 26.93
N THR A 335 8.41 29.12 25.71
CA THR A 335 7.91 29.71 24.46
C THR A 335 7.00 28.72 23.75
N LEU A 336 5.76 29.13 23.48
CA LEU A 336 4.87 28.44 22.55
C LEU A 336 4.95 29.18 21.21
N SER A 337 5.26 28.46 20.14
CA SER A 337 5.29 29.04 18.79
C SER A 337 4.59 28.16 17.78
N ALA A 338 4.09 28.75 16.71
CA ALA A 338 3.46 28.06 15.60
C ALA A 338 4.05 28.61 14.30
N ASP A 339 4.67 27.72 13.53
CA ASP A 339 5.05 27.98 12.15
C ASP A 339 3.82 27.72 11.28
N VAL A 340 3.30 28.76 10.64
CA VAL A 340 2.03 28.74 9.90
C VAL A 340 2.21 29.19 8.47
N ASP A 341 1.55 28.48 7.55
CA ASP A 341 1.54 28.79 6.11
C ASP A 341 0.12 28.73 5.55
N ASN A 342 -0.10 29.51 4.50
CA ASN A 342 -1.32 29.51 3.70
C ASN A 342 -1.02 29.03 2.28
N GLN A 343 -1.94 28.26 1.70
CA GLN A 343 -1.87 27.68 0.36
C GLN A 343 -2.93 28.29 -0.57
N GLY A 344 -3.42 29.48 -0.23
CA GLY A 344 -4.41 30.26 -0.96
C GLY A 344 -5.75 30.36 -0.24
N GLY A 345 -6.53 31.41 -0.54
CA GLY A 345 -7.82 31.66 0.11
C GLY A 345 -7.72 32.49 1.39
N VAL A 346 -8.61 32.21 2.35
CA VAL A 346 -8.61 32.85 3.68
C VAL A 346 -7.54 32.18 4.54
N ALA A 347 -6.85 32.97 5.37
CA ALA A 347 -5.77 32.50 6.22
C ALA A 347 -6.00 32.96 7.66
N ALA A 348 -5.95 32.03 8.60
CA ALA A 348 -6.16 32.32 10.02
C ALA A 348 -5.48 31.28 10.92
N PHE A 349 -4.99 31.76 12.06
CA PHE A 349 -4.44 30.96 13.16
C PHE A 349 -5.24 31.19 14.43
N LEU A 350 -5.46 30.11 15.20
CA LEU A 350 -6.16 30.15 16.47
C LEU A 350 -5.45 29.25 17.48
N ALA A 351 -5.25 29.71 18.70
CA ALA A 351 -4.69 28.90 19.77
C ALA A 351 -5.22 29.28 21.15
N LYS A 352 -5.27 28.30 22.05
CA LYS A 352 -5.56 28.47 23.47
C LYS A 352 -4.74 27.50 24.30
N LEU A 353 -3.98 28.04 25.24
CA LEU A 353 -3.24 27.33 26.27
C LEU A 353 -3.97 27.49 27.60
N VAL A 354 -4.15 26.39 28.31
CA VAL A 354 -4.78 26.31 29.63
C VAL A 354 -3.78 25.68 30.60
N ILE A 355 -3.43 26.39 31.66
CA ILE A 355 -2.51 25.92 32.70
C ILE A 355 -3.25 25.89 34.02
N THR A 356 -3.34 24.71 34.64
CA THR A 356 -3.76 24.58 36.04
C THR A 356 -2.52 24.58 36.92
N ARG A 357 -2.42 25.53 37.84
CA ARG A 357 -1.31 25.64 38.80
C ARG A 357 -1.49 24.66 39.97
N SER A 358 -0.41 24.42 40.72
CA SER A 358 -0.40 23.51 41.87
C SER A 358 -1.36 23.93 42.99
N ASP A 359 -1.71 25.21 43.09
CA ASP A 359 -2.71 25.74 44.02
C ASP A 359 -4.16 25.62 43.51
N GLY A 360 -4.36 25.10 42.29
CA GLY A 360 -5.66 24.92 41.65
C GLY A 360 -6.13 26.13 40.82
N SER A 361 -5.39 27.24 40.77
CA SER A 361 -5.72 28.36 39.89
C SER A 361 -5.54 27.99 38.41
N ILE A 362 -6.37 28.55 37.52
CA ILE A 362 -6.32 28.29 36.08
C ILE A 362 -5.93 29.57 35.34
N GLU A 363 -4.88 29.47 34.54
CA GLU A 363 -4.38 30.53 33.67
C GLU A 363 -4.65 30.19 32.21
N TYR A 364 -5.00 31.21 31.43
CA TYR A 364 -5.31 31.09 30.01
C TYR A 364 -4.39 32.00 29.19
N THR A 365 -3.82 31.46 28.13
CA THR A 365 -3.16 32.24 27.07
C THR A 365 -3.90 31.96 25.77
N VAL A 366 -4.47 32.98 25.14
CA VAL A 366 -5.26 32.85 23.91
C VAL A 366 -4.58 33.59 22.78
N SER A 367 -4.73 33.11 21.54
CA SER A 367 -4.28 33.84 20.36
C SER A 367 -5.03 35.16 20.24
N ASP A 368 -4.28 36.24 20.09
CA ASP A 368 -4.75 37.60 19.89
C ASP A 368 -3.65 38.44 19.22
N THR A 369 -3.87 39.74 19.08
CA THR A 369 -2.94 40.65 18.41
C THR A 369 -1.69 40.96 19.23
N ASP A 370 -1.61 40.53 20.49
CA ASP A 370 -0.45 40.77 21.36
C ASP A 370 0.63 39.69 21.21
N TRP A 371 0.30 38.58 20.55
CA TRP A 371 1.29 37.57 20.16
C TRP A 371 2.28 38.14 19.14
N LYS A 372 3.52 37.66 19.19
CA LYS A 372 4.59 38.11 18.28
C LYS A 372 4.55 37.30 17.00
N ALA A 373 4.72 37.95 15.86
CA ALA A 373 4.88 37.27 14.58
C ALA A 373 6.16 37.71 13.87
N VAL A 374 6.82 36.76 13.22
CA VAL A 374 7.96 37.01 12.32
C VAL A 374 7.62 36.41 10.96
N ASP A 375 7.80 37.17 9.88
CA ASP A 375 7.73 36.62 8.53
C ASP A 375 9.01 35.82 8.27
N ARG A 376 8.87 34.51 8.10
CA ARG A 376 9.98 33.58 7.89
C ARG A 376 10.71 33.81 6.57
N SER A 377 10.08 34.49 5.61
CA SER A 377 10.66 34.80 4.30
C SER A 377 11.65 35.97 4.39
N SER A 378 11.34 36.98 5.21
CA SER A 378 12.16 38.19 5.36
C SER A 378 12.98 38.22 6.66
N GLY A 379 12.57 37.46 7.68
CA GLY A 379 13.09 37.51 9.03
C GLY A 379 12.62 38.73 9.84
N GLU A 380 11.70 39.55 9.30
CA GLU A 380 11.23 40.77 9.95
C GLU A 380 10.03 40.50 10.88
N ALA A 381 9.96 41.26 11.98
CA ALA A 381 8.81 41.24 12.87
C ALA A 381 7.60 41.92 12.21
N VAL A 382 6.43 41.28 12.28
CA VAL A 382 5.18 41.78 11.71
C VAL A 382 4.09 41.83 12.79
N ALA A 383 3.11 42.72 12.60
CA ALA A 383 1.95 42.81 13.48
C ALA A 383 0.88 41.78 13.06
N LEU A 384 0.24 41.15 14.05
CA LEU A 384 -0.94 40.33 13.83
C LEU A 384 -2.20 41.21 13.78
N HIS A 385 -3.13 40.83 12.90
CA HIS A 385 -4.46 41.41 12.82
C HIS A 385 -5.48 40.39 13.32
N LYS A 386 -6.44 40.86 14.12
CA LYS A 386 -7.61 40.08 14.50
C LYS A 386 -8.56 40.00 13.31
N LEU A 387 -8.96 38.79 12.95
CA LEU A 387 -9.92 38.49 11.89
C LEU A 387 -11.33 38.39 12.48
N ASP A 388 -11.52 37.49 13.45
CA ASP A 388 -12.78 37.32 14.18
C ASP A 388 -12.56 36.52 15.48
N ASP A 389 -13.60 36.32 16.29
CA ASP A 389 -13.58 35.45 17.46
C ASP A 389 -13.91 33.98 17.09
N LEU A 390 -13.43 33.03 17.89
CA LEU A 390 -13.86 31.63 17.80
C LEU A 390 -15.40 31.53 17.79
N GLY A 391 -15.96 30.81 16.82
CA GLY A 391 -17.41 30.68 16.62
C GLY A 391 -17.94 31.45 15.41
N ALA A 392 -17.20 32.42 14.88
CA ALA A 392 -17.61 33.22 13.74
C ALA A 392 -17.42 32.52 12.39
N SER A 393 -18.28 32.84 11.42
CA SER A 393 -18.15 32.39 10.02
C SER A 393 -16.92 33.05 9.37
N PRO A 394 -16.14 32.36 8.51
CA PRO A 394 -16.41 31.04 7.92
C PRO A 394 -16.02 29.83 8.79
N TRP A 395 -15.28 30.02 9.88
CA TRP A 395 -14.68 28.90 10.62
C TRP A 395 -15.62 28.22 11.63
N GLY A 396 -16.61 28.93 12.15
CA GLY A 396 -17.50 28.41 13.19
C GLY A 396 -16.75 28.08 14.49
N ASN A 397 -17.31 27.19 15.30
CA ASN A 397 -16.73 26.81 16.59
C ASN A 397 -15.90 25.52 16.47
N VAL A 398 -14.65 25.66 16.03
CA VAL A 398 -13.71 24.54 15.88
C VAL A 398 -13.33 23.87 17.21
N PHE A 399 -13.59 24.53 18.36
CA PHE A 399 -13.32 23.98 19.69
C PHE A 399 -14.53 23.25 20.30
N SER A 400 -15.75 23.37 19.74
CA SER A 400 -16.95 22.70 20.28
C SER A 400 -17.10 21.23 19.92
N ALA A 401 -16.10 20.63 19.27
CA ALA A 401 -16.12 19.22 19.00
C ALA A 401 -15.32 18.48 20.09
N PRO A 402 -15.96 17.68 20.97
CA PRO A 402 -15.20 16.73 21.77
C PRO A 402 -14.40 15.81 20.85
N SER A 403 -13.20 15.39 21.27
CA SER A 403 -12.72 14.09 20.82
C SER A 403 -13.70 13.07 21.40
N GLU A 404 -14.67 12.58 20.63
CA GLU A 404 -15.66 11.63 21.14
C GLU A 404 -15.02 10.32 21.65
N SER A 405 -13.77 10.04 21.28
CA SER A 405 -12.98 8.93 21.82
C SER A 405 -12.38 9.19 23.20
N GLY A 406 -12.32 10.44 23.68
CA GLY A 406 -11.59 10.82 24.91
C GLY A 406 -10.06 10.60 24.85
N VAL A 407 -9.53 10.16 23.70
CA VAL A 407 -8.09 9.87 23.50
C VAL A 407 -7.45 11.00 22.67
N PRO A 408 -6.35 11.62 23.15
CA PRO A 408 -5.64 12.63 22.38
C PRO A 408 -5.16 12.12 21.01
N ARG A 409 -5.02 13.02 20.03
CA ARG A 409 -4.39 12.68 18.73
C ARG A 409 -2.97 12.16 18.95
N ASP A 410 -2.49 11.37 17.99
CA ASP A 410 -1.16 10.75 18.00
C ASP A 410 -0.86 9.84 19.22
N THR A 411 -1.89 9.53 20.02
CA THR A 411 -1.81 8.57 21.13
C THR A 411 -2.40 7.24 20.69
N PHE A 412 -1.62 6.17 20.85
CA PHE A 412 -2.10 4.82 20.54
C PHE A 412 -3.07 4.32 21.62
N VAL A 413 -4.12 3.63 21.19
CA VAL A 413 -4.96 2.81 22.06
C VAL A 413 -4.49 1.37 21.92
N LEU A 414 -3.97 0.80 23.00
CA LEU A 414 -3.35 -0.53 23.01
C LEU A 414 -4.06 -1.49 23.97
N LEU A 415 -3.90 -2.78 23.72
CA LEU A 415 -4.26 -3.84 24.65
C LEU A 415 -3.21 -3.95 25.79
N PRO A 416 -3.59 -4.49 26.97
CA PRO A 416 -2.66 -4.66 28.08
C PRO A 416 -1.38 -5.42 27.70
N GLY A 417 -0.24 -4.88 28.14
CA GLY A 417 1.08 -5.47 27.92
C GLY A 417 1.70 -5.23 26.54
N PHE A 418 1.00 -4.58 25.61
CA PHE A 418 1.58 -4.19 24.32
C PHE A 418 2.21 -2.80 24.37
N GLN A 419 3.29 -2.63 23.61
CA GLN A 419 4.01 -1.37 23.46
C GLN A 419 4.31 -1.11 21.98
N VAL A 420 4.23 0.16 21.58
CA VAL A 420 4.58 0.62 20.23
C VAL A 420 5.79 1.54 20.29
N GLU A 421 6.78 1.29 19.44
CA GLU A 421 7.95 2.13 19.24
C GLU A 421 7.94 2.67 17.80
N LYS A 422 8.12 3.97 17.62
CA LYS A 422 8.38 4.58 16.32
C LYS A 422 9.87 4.43 16.03
N LEU A 423 10.19 3.77 14.92
CA LEU A 423 11.59 3.54 14.51
C LEU A 423 12.08 4.58 13.52
N VAL A 424 11.21 4.98 12.60
CA VAL A 424 11.56 5.88 11.50
C VAL A 424 10.40 6.83 11.27
N ASN A 425 10.67 8.13 11.27
CA ASN A 425 9.87 9.15 10.60
C ASN A 425 10.51 9.46 9.23
N VAL A 426 9.85 9.10 8.13
CA VAL A 426 10.43 9.12 6.79
C VAL A 426 10.51 10.57 6.27
N PRO A 427 11.69 11.09 5.89
CA PRO A 427 11.78 12.38 5.22
C PRO A 427 11.14 12.33 3.83
N LYS A 428 9.84 12.65 3.75
CA LYS A 428 9.00 12.45 2.56
C LYS A 428 9.61 12.98 1.26
N GLU A 429 10.22 14.17 1.29
CA GLU A 429 10.79 14.80 0.10
C GLU A 429 11.93 13.98 -0.52
N GLU A 430 12.65 13.23 0.30
CA GLU A 430 13.80 12.41 -0.11
C GLU A 430 13.42 10.94 -0.33
N PHE A 431 12.59 10.39 0.57
CA PHE A 431 12.32 8.95 0.67
C PHE A 431 10.89 8.55 0.29
N GLY A 432 10.04 9.51 -0.08
CA GLY A 432 8.69 9.26 -0.59
C GLY A 432 7.68 8.87 0.49
N SER A 433 6.65 8.15 0.06
CA SER A 433 5.53 7.67 0.89
C SER A 433 5.44 6.16 0.78
N TRP A 434 5.77 5.45 1.86
CA TRP A 434 5.93 4.01 1.89
C TRP A 434 4.58 3.29 1.98
N VAL A 435 4.39 2.29 1.11
CA VAL A 435 3.09 1.58 0.97
C VAL A 435 3.15 0.07 1.13
N CYS A 436 4.33 -0.54 1.03
CA CYS A 436 4.48 -1.97 1.33
C CYS A 436 5.82 -2.26 1.96
N ILE A 437 5.87 -3.32 2.76
CA ILE A 437 7.06 -3.81 3.45
C ILE A 437 7.19 -5.34 3.37
N THR A 438 8.41 -5.85 3.49
CA THR A 438 8.67 -7.28 3.69
C THR A 438 9.93 -7.46 4.54
N THR A 439 10.17 -8.66 5.06
CA THR A 439 11.41 -8.99 5.78
C THR A 439 12.39 -9.74 4.87
N ASP A 440 13.68 -9.44 5.05
CA ASP A 440 14.75 -10.18 4.38
C ASP A 440 15.32 -11.29 5.29
N PRO A 441 16.13 -12.23 4.76
CA PRO A 441 16.67 -13.35 5.53
C PRO A 441 17.54 -12.94 6.74
N LYS A 442 18.04 -11.70 6.77
CA LYS A 442 18.85 -11.16 7.88
C LYS A 442 18.00 -10.47 8.95
N GLY A 443 16.67 -10.47 8.81
CA GLY A 443 15.75 -9.81 9.73
C GLY A 443 15.66 -8.30 9.55
N ARG A 444 16.12 -7.77 8.41
CA ARG A 444 15.92 -6.37 8.03
C ARG A 444 14.60 -6.22 7.29
N ILE A 445 14.10 -5.00 7.23
CA ILE A 445 12.84 -4.68 6.55
C ILE A 445 13.17 -4.03 5.21
N ILE A 446 12.47 -4.41 4.15
CA ILE A 446 12.51 -3.71 2.86
C ILE A 446 11.18 -2.98 2.72
N ALA A 447 11.22 -1.69 2.39
CA ALA A 447 10.05 -0.85 2.17
C ALA A 447 10.05 -0.27 0.75
N SER A 448 8.86 -0.08 0.17
CA SER A 448 8.68 0.61 -1.11
C SER A 448 7.97 1.93 -0.96
N ASP A 449 8.51 2.96 -1.61
CA ASP A 449 7.74 4.16 -1.95
C ASP A 449 6.63 3.84 -2.98
N GLN A 450 5.50 4.52 -2.85
CA GLN A 450 4.38 4.47 -3.80
C GLN A 450 4.70 5.19 -5.11
N GLY A 451 5.49 6.26 -5.04
CA GLY A 451 5.86 7.12 -6.15
C GLY A 451 7.10 6.63 -6.90
N GLY A 452 8.01 7.55 -7.19
CA GLY A 452 9.21 7.35 -7.99
C GLY A 452 10.53 7.31 -7.21
N ARG A 453 10.50 7.12 -5.88
CA ARG A 453 11.69 7.26 -5.01
C ARG A 453 12.46 5.96 -4.80
N GLY A 454 11.85 4.81 -5.05
CA GLY A 454 12.49 3.49 -5.05
C GLY A 454 12.23 2.65 -3.80
N LEU A 455 13.16 1.72 -3.52
CA LEU A 455 13.10 0.81 -2.37
C LEU A 455 14.14 1.18 -1.31
N TYR A 456 13.83 0.83 -0.06
CA TYR A 456 14.67 1.11 1.10
C TYR A 456 14.84 -0.13 1.95
N ARG A 457 16.01 -0.28 2.57
CA ARG A 457 16.34 -1.32 3.54
C ARG A 457 16.49 -0.68 4.91
N ILE A 458 15.84 -1.25 5.91
CA ILE A 458 15.81 -0.76 7.27
C ILE A 458 16.36 -1.84 8.20
N THR A 459 17.42 -1.52 8.92
CA THR A 459 17.92 -2.31 10.05
C THR A 459 17.34 -1.69 11.33
N PRO A 460 16.34 -2.32 11.98
CA PRO A 460 15.49 -1.65 12.98
C PRO A 460 16.14 -1.39 14.36
N GLY A 461 17.35 -1.89 14.61
CA GLY A 461 17.95 -1.95 15.95
C GLY A 461 17.27 -2.99 16.85
N LYS A 462 17.95 -3.46 17.91
CA LYS A 462 17.39 -4.50 18.79
C LYS A 462 16.23 -3.96 19.66
N PRO A 463 15.13 -4.72 19.83
CA PRO A 463 14.05 -4.38 20.76
C PRO A 463 14.56 -4.09 22.18
N GLY A 464 14.03 -3.04 22.81
CA GLY A 464 14.39 -2.66 24.19
C GLY A 464 15.78 -2.05 24.35
N THR A 465 16.42 -1.62 23.26
CA THR A 465 17.74 -0.96 23.27
C THR A 465 17.68 0.42 22.62
N GLU A 466 18.67 1.28 22.88
CA GLU A 466 18.83 2.59 22.21
C GLU A 466 19.53 2.47 20.84
N GLU A 467 19.68 1.26 20.30
CA GLU A 467 20.29 1.04 18.99
C GLU A 467 19.45 1.71 17.90
N LYS A 468 20.08 2.59 17.12
CA LYS A 468 19.39 3.36 16.10
C LYS A 468 18.92 2.48 14.96
N ALA A 469 17.74 2.77 14.43
CA ALA A 469 17.31 2.24 13.15
C ALA A 469 18.16 2.88 12.03
N LEU A 470 18.73 2.07 11.15
CA LEU A 470 19.47 2.51 9.97
C LEU A 470 18.59 2.30 8.74
N VAL A 471 18.38 3.36 7.94
CA VAL A 471 17.66 3.33 6.67
C VAL A 471 18.64 3.55 5.54
N GLU A 472 18.66 2.65 4.57
CA GLU A 472 19.52 2.67 3.40
C GLU A 472 18.67 2.64 2.13
N LYS A 473 18.94 3.51 1.16
CA LYS A 473 18.34 3.35 -0.17
C LYS A 473 18.92 2.13 -0.88
N LEU A 474 18.06 1.28 -1.44
CA LEU A 474 18.51 0.16 -2.25
C LEU A 474 18.87 0.61 -3.67
N ASP A 475 19.99 0.13 -4.17
CA ASP A 475 20.46 0.34 -5.54
C ASP A 475 19.72 -0.57 -6.52
N LEU A 476 18.42 -0.29 -6.71
CA LEU A 476 17.54 -1.01 -7.60
C LEU A 476 16.77 -0.01 -8.47
N ASN A 477 16.85 -0.17 -9.79
CA ASN A 477 16.11 0.67 -10.73
C ASN A 477 14.64 0.23 -10.83
N ILE A 478 13.91 0.33 -9.72
CA ILE A 478 12.51 -0.10 -9.55
C ILE A 478 11.83 0.79 -8.51
N THR A 479 10.52 1.01 -8.67
CA THR A 479 9.71 1.87 -7.78
C THR A 479 8.24 1.50 -7.90
N SER A 480 7.36 2.12 -7.10
CA SER A 480 5.91 1.91 -7.11
C SER A 480 5.50 0.44 -6.85
N ALA A 481 6.28 -0.28 -6.04
CA ALA A 481 5.90 -1.61 -5.62
C ALA A 481 4.74 -1.52 -4.62
N GLN A 482 3.77 -2.42 -4.77
CA GLN A 482 2.65 -2.58 -3.83
C GLN A 482 2.57 -3.99 -3.25
N GLY A 483 3.46 -4.88 -3.66
CA GLY A 483 3.73 -6.14 -2.98
C GLY A 483 5.21 -6.46 -3.05
N LEU A 484 5.77 -6.91 -1.94
CA LEU A 484 7.14 -7.37 -1.84
C LEU A 484 7.16 -8.76 -1.20
N LEU A 485 8.01 -9.64 -1.73
CA LEU A 485 8.24 -10.96 -1.17
C LEU A 485 9.70 -11.34 -1.36
N PHE A 486 10.40 -11.64 -0.26
CA PHE A 486 11.69 -12.30 -0.34
C PHE A 486 11.49 -13.82 -0.38
N ALA A 487 11.90 -14.47 -1.47
CA ALA A 487 11.83 -15.93 -1.64
C ALA A 487 12.80 -16.38 -2.73
N PHE A 488 13.16 -17.68 -2.78
CA PHE A 488 14.00 -18.23 -3.86
C PHE A 488 15.30 -17.44 -4.11
N ASP A 489 15.96 -17.04 -3.02
CA ASP A 489 17.18 -16.20 -3.05
C ASP A 489 17.01 -14.91 -3.88
N SER A 490 15.81 -14.33 -3.86
CA SER A 490 15.43 -13.17 -4.67
C SER A 490 14.41 -12.29 -3.94
N LEU A 491 14.41 -11.00 -4.29
CA LEU A 491 13.30 -10.10 -4.00
C LEU A 491 12.34 -10.08 -5.18
N TYR A 492 11.11 -10.54 -4.95
CA TYR A 492 9.99 -10.41 -5.88
C TYR A 492 9.22 -9.13 -5.59
N ILE A 493 8.87 -8.43 -6.66
CA ILE A 493 8.35 -7.06 -6.59
C ILE A 493 7.12 -6.99 -7.51
N ASN A 494 5.95 -6.78 -6.92
CA ASN A 494 4.71 -6.56 -7.66
C ASN A 494 4.50 -5.06 -7.82
N VAL A 495 4.58 -4.59 -9.05
CA VAL A 495 4.62 -3.16 -9.36
C VAL A 495 3.27 -2.72 -9.90
N ASN A 496 2.78 -1.60 -9.38
CA ASN A 496 1.51 -0.97 -9.76
C ASN A 496 1.76 0.50 -10.12
N GLY A 497 2.60 0.73 -11.14
CA GLY A 497 3.07 2.06 -11.54
C GLY A 497 4.47 2.02 -12.17
N GLY A 498 5.21 3.13 -12.05
CA GLY A 498 6.63 3.22 -12.41
C GLY A 498 7.01 2.59 -13.77
N PRO A 499 7.89 1.57 -13.81
CA PRO A 499 8.33 0.90 -15.04
C PRO A 499 7.26 0.00 -15.72
N GLY A 500 6.02 0.06 -15.23
CA GLY A 500 4.85 -0.63 -15.78
C GLY A 500 4.34 -1.74 -14.88
N SER A 501 3.02 -1.93 -14.88
CA SER A 501 2.34 -2.95 -14.08
C SER A 501 2.86 -4.36 -14.39
N GLY A 502 3.29 -5.11 -13.36
CA GLY A 502 3.92 -6.41 -13.58
C GLY A 502 4.59 -7.02 -12.35
N LEU A 503 4.96 -8.30 -12.48
CA LEU A 503 5.79 -9.03 -11.53
C LEU A 503 7.26 -8.92 -11.97
N TYR A 504 8.13 -8.54 -11.02
CA TYR A 504 9.56 -8.38 -11.23
C TYR A 504 10.35 -9.17 -10.20
N ARG A 505 11.63 -9.43 -10.50
CA ARG A 505 12.56 -10.14 -9.62
C ARG A 505 13.94 -9.47 -9.63
N ALA A 506 14.53 -9.30 -8.46
CA ALA A 506 15.94 -8.98 -8.28
C ALA A 506 16.61 -10.13 -7.50
N ALA A 507 17.59 -10.80 -8.13
CA ALA A 507 18.32 -11.88 -7.47
C ALA A 507 19.16 -11.33 -6.31
N TYR A 508 19.25 -12.05 -5.19
CA TYR A 508 20.00 -11.63 -4.02
C TYR A 508 21.26 -12.48 -3.83
N ASP A 509 22.41 -11.83 -3.73
CA ASP A 509 23.67 -12.48 -3.36
C ASP A 509 23.88 -12.35 -1.85
N ALA A 510 23.68 -13.44 -1.12
CA ALA A 510 23.84 -13.47 0.33
C ALA A 510 25.28 -13.20 0.81
N ASN A 511 26.30 -13.50 -0.01
CA ASN A 511 27.71 -13.27 0.34
C ASN A 511 28.07 -11.79 0.18
N ALA A 512 27.60 -11.17 -0.90
CA ALA A 512 27.83 -9.75 -1.18
C ALA A 512 26.86 -8.82 -0.45
N ASP A 513 25.72 -9.36 0.00
CA ASP A 513 24.59 -8.59 0.57
C ASP A 513 24.04 -7.52 -0.38
N THR A 514 23.99 -7.87 -1.67
CA THR A 514 23.55 -7.01 -2.76
C THR A 514 22.48 -7.68 -3.61
N PHE A 515 21.72 -6.86 -4.32
CA PHE A 515 20.79 -7.34 -5.34
C PHE A 515 21.39 -7.17 -6.74
N GLY A 516 21.09 -8.13 -7.62
CA GLY A 516 21.40 -8.06 -9.04
C GLY A 516 20.38 -7.22 -9.82
N GLU A 517 20.50 -7.28 -11.14
CA GLU A 517 19.60 -6.59 -12.07
C GLU A 517 18.12 -6.98 -11.86
N VAL A 518 17.24 -5.97 -11.89
CA VAL A 518 15.79 -6.16 -11.83
C VAL A 518 15.28 -6.67 -13.18
N LYS A 519 14.63 -7.83 -13.19
CA LYS A 519 14.02 -8.44 -14.38
C LYS A 519 12.51 -8.47 -14.27
N LYS A 520 11.81 -8.01 -15.30
CA LYS A 520 10.35 -8.19 -15.42
C LYS A 520 10.06 -9.63 -15.81
N LEU A 521 9.34 -10.35 -14.96
CA LEU A 521 8.92 -11.74 -15.20
C LEU A 521 7.58 -11.79 -15.93
N TRP A 522 6.64 -10.90 -15.56
CA TRP A 522 5.31 -10.88 -16.15
C TRP A 522 4.75 -9.46 -16.24
N SER A 523 3.92 -9.20 -17.26
CA SER A 523 3.22 -7.92 -17.42
C SER A 523 1.73 -8.09 -17.12
N PHE A 524 1.18 -7.20 -16.29
CA PHE A 524 -0.26 -7.21 -15.98
C PHE A 524 -1.02 -6.16 -16.80
N GLN A 525 -2.23 -6.50 -17.23
CA GLN A 525 -3.14 -5.56 -17.87
C GLN A 525 -4.07 -4.93 -16.83
N GLY A 526 -3.64 -3.80 -16.27
CA GLY A 526 -4.36 -3.03 -15.26
C GLY A 526 -3.42 -2.30 -14.32
N GLY A 527 -3.98 -1.52 -13.41
CA GLY A 527 -3.22 -0.74 -12.43
C GLY A 527 -4.09 0.29 -11.72
N GLY A 528 -3.45 1.25 -11.05
CA GLY A 528 -4.14 2.27 -10.26
C GLY A 528 -4.54 1.73 -8.89
N GLU A 529 -5.61 2.25 -8.29
CA GLU A 529 -5.96 1.86 -6.91
C GLU A 529 -6.36 0.37 -6.78
N HIS A 530 -6.93 -0.22 -7.83
CA HIS A 530 -7.33 -1.64 -7.90
C HIS A 530 -6.35 -2.46 -8.78
N GLY A 531 -5.06 -2.22 -8.58
CA GLY A 531 -3.98 -2.81 -9.35
C GLY A 531 -3.58 -4.22 -8.86
N PRO A 532 -2.41 -4.71 -9.28
CA PRO A 532 -1.75 -5.83 -8.61
C PRO A 532 -1.15 -5.37 -7.27
N HIS A 533 -1.29 -6.19 -6.23
CA HIS A 533 -0.89 -5.83 -4.85
C HIS A 533 0.04 -6.89 -4.24
N ALA A 534 -0.36 -7.58 -3.16
CA ALA A 534 0.55 -8.42 -2.39
C ALA A 534 1.07 -9.69 -3.09
N LEU A 535 2.16 -10.21 -2.54
CA LEU A 535 2.81 -11.46 -2.92
C LEU A 535 2.96 -12.35 -1.68
N ARG A 536 2.69 -13.65 -1.81
CA ARG A 536 2.94 -14.63 -0.72
C ARG A 536 3.59 -15.90 -1.24
N LEU A 537 4.51 -16.45 -0.46
CA LEU A 537 5.09 -17.76 -0.72
C LEU A 537 4.04 -18.85 -0.43
N SER A 538 3.97 -19.87 -1.28
CA SER A 538 3.11 -21.03 -1.03
C SER A 538 3.57 -21.77 0.23
N PRO A 539 2.68 -22.45 0.98
CA PRO A 539 3.05 -23.21 2.17
C PRO A 539 4.08 -24.32 1.93
N ASP A 540 4.17 -24.84 0.69
CA ASP A 540 5.18 -25.83 0.31
C ASP A 540 6.51 -25.22 -0.16
N GLY A 541 6.61 -23.89 -0.20
CA GLY A 541 7.81 -23.15 -0.57
C GLY A 541 8.20 -23.25 -2.04
N LYS A 542 7.26 -23.57 -2.95
CA LYS A 542 7.54 -23.85 -4.38
C LYS A 542 6.94 -22.86 -5.37
N SER A 543 6.01 -22.02 -4.95
CA SER A 543 5.29 -21.12 -5.85
C SER A 543 4.99 -19.80 -5.18
N ILE A 544 4.69 -18.79 -5.99
CA ILE A 544 4.34 -17.45 -5.53
C ILE A 544 2.87 -17.22 -5.81
N TYR A 545 2.13 -16.81 -4.80
CA TYR A 545 0.76 -16.34 -4.91
C TYR A 545 0.78 -14.83 -5.15
N VAL A 546 -0.05 -14.39 -6.10
CA VAL A 546 -0.20 -12.99 -6.51
C VAL A 546 -1.68 -12.63 -6.42
N ILE A 547 -1.96 -11.47 -5.82
CA ILE A 547 -3.32 -10.94 -5.70
C ILE A 547 -3.49 -9.62 -6.46
N ALA A 548 -4.66 -9.41 -7.06
CA ALA A 548 -4.97 -8.18 -7.78
C ALA A 548 -6.46 -7.80 -7.71
N GLY A 549 -6.71 -6.49 -7.77
CA GLY A 549 -8.04 -5.89 -7.80
C GLY A 549 -8.77 -6.06 -9.13
N ASN A 550 -10.05 -5.73 -9.14
CA ASN A 550 -10.95 -5.88 -10.29
C ASN A 550 -10.61 -5.02 -11.52
N HIS A 551 -9.77 -3.99 -11.39
CA HIS A 551 -9.27 -3.22 -12.55
C HIS A 551 -8.05 -3.87 -13.20
N THR A 552 -7.58 -4.98 -12.65
CA THR A 552 -6.49 -5.78 -13.22
C THR A 552 -7.05 -7.06 -13.80
N ARG A 553 -6.87 -7.25 -15.11
CA ARG A 553 -7.28 -8.49 -15.77
C ARG A 553 -6.47 -9.67 -15.21
N PRO A 554 -7.06 -10.89 -15.18
CA PRO A 554 -6.29 -12.10 -14.87
C PRO A 554 -5.04 -12.22 -15.75
N PRO A 555 -4.00 -12.96 -15.31
CA PRO A 555 -2.74 -13.12 -16.06
C PRO A 555 -2.94 -13.67 -17.48
N PHE A 556 -4.06 -14.36 -17.74
CA PHE A 556 -4.46 -14.82 -19.07
C PHE A 556 -5.96 -14.66 -19.25
N GLU A 557 -6.40 -14.57 -20.52
CA GLU A 557 -7.81 -14.59 -20.89
C GLU A 557 -8.09 -15.87 -21.69
N PRO A 558 -8.98 -16.76 -21.22
CA PRO A 558 -9.27 -18.00 -21.94
C PRO A 558 -10.10 -17.70 -23.21
N PRO A 559 -9.72 -18.21 -24.39
CA PRO A 559 -10.58 -18.19 -25.57
C PRO A 559 -11.95 -18.82 -25.29
N ARG A 560 -13.03 -18.15 -25.71
CA ARG A 560 -14.42 -18.54 -25.41
C ARG A 560 -15.22 -18.82 -26.68
N SER A 561 -16.24 -19.68 -26.56
CA SER A 561 -17.19 -19.95 -27.66
C SER A 561 -18.18 -18.81 -27.92
N ALA A 562 -18.28 -17.84 -27.00
CA ALA A 562 -19.18 -16.70 -27.08
C ALA A 562 -18.68 -15.56 -26.18
N ASP A 563 -19.08 -14.33 -26.49
CA ASP A 563 -18.81 -13.18 -25.62
C ASP A 563 -19.49 -13.34 -24.26
N PRO A 564 -18.87 -12.88 -23.15
CA PRO A 564 -19.54 -12.84 -21.85
C PRO A 564 -20.80 -11.95 -21.90
N GLN A 565 -21.79 -12.28 -21.07
CA GLN A 565 -22.97 -11.43 -20.91
C GLN A 565 -22.55 -10.10 -20.29
N THR A 566 -23.06 -8.99 -20.82
CA THR A 566 -22.72 -7.65 -20.29
C THR A 566 -23.78 -7.12 -19.34
N MET A 567 -25.07 -7.32 -19.63
CA MET A 567 -26.17 -6.79 -18.80
C MET A 567 -26.82 -7.84 -17.90
N GLY A 568 -26.77 -9.12 -18.28
CA GLY A 568 -27.60 -10.19 -17.74
C GLY A 568 -28.62 -10.70 -18.77
N GLY A 569 -29.43 -11.68 -18.38
CA GLY A 569 -30.48 -12.28 -19.20
C GLY A 569 -30.16 -13.69 -19.67
N VAL A 570 -30.75 -14.07 -20.79
CA VAL A 570 -30.71 -15.43 -21.35
C VAL A 570 -29.59 -15.56 -22.36
N ARG A 571 -28.88 -16.70 -22.39
CA ARG A 571 -27.95 -17.08 -23.46
C ARG A 571 -28.63 -17.93 -24.52
N GLU A 572 -28.27 -17.72 -25.77
CA GLU A 572 -28.71 -18.56 -26.90
C GLU A 572 -27.83 -19.81 -27.09
N GLN A 573 -26.62 -19.78 -26.55
CA GLN A 573 -25.63 -20.85 -26.67
C GLN A 573 -24.84 -21.04 -25.37
N VAL A 574 -24.44 -22.29 -25.10
CA VAL A 574 -23.63 -22.65 -23.92
C VAL A 574 -22.26 -21.98 -24.02
N LEU A 575 -21.81 -21.37 -22.92
CA LEU A 575 -20.47 -20.79 -22.84
C LEU A 575 -19.47 -21.88 -22.48
N SER A 576 -18.48 -22.06 -23.34
CA SER A 576 -17.30 -22.89 -23.10
C SER A 576 -16.05 -22.06 -23.29
N ALA A 577 -14.97 -22.45 -22.63
CA ALA A 577 -13.68 -21.78 -22.76
C ALA A 577 -12.54 -22.80 -22.72
N THR A 578 -11.46 -22.52 -23.42
CA THR A 578 -10.23 -23.34 -23.42
C THR A 578 -9.12 -22.53 -22.78
N LEU A 579 -8.30 -23.16 -21.93
CA LEU A 579 -7.15 -22.50 -21.32
C LEU A 579 -5.95 -22.51 -22.29
N PRO A 580 -5.11 -21.46 -22.32
CA PRO A 580 -3.83 -21.50 -23.02
C PRO A 580 -2.91 -22.62 -22.52
N GLU A 581 -1.93 -23.02 -23.33
CA GLU A 581 -0.86 -23.93 -22.90
C GLU A 581 -0.13 -23.33 -21.69
N ASP A 582 0.27 -24.19 -20.73
CA ASP A 582 0.91 -23.82 -19.45
C ASP A 582 0.08 -22.95 -18.48
N MET A 583 -1.18 -22.68 -18.82
CA MET A 583 -2.12 -21.98 -17.95
C MET A 583 -3.16 -22.95 -17.39
N THR A 584 -3.43 -22.82 -16.10
CA THR A 584 -4.44 -23.63 -15.41
C THR A 584 -5.39 -22.74 -14.62
N SER A 585 -6.52 -23.29 -14.23
CA SER A 585 -7.46 -22.59 -13.35
C SER A 585 -8.11 -23.61 -12.45
N ARG A 586 -8.34 -23.29 -11.19
CA ARG A 586 -9.14 -24.07 -10.24
C ARG A 586 -10.64 -23.84 -10.46
N ILE A 587 -11.00 -22.69 -11.01
CA ILE A 587 -12.38 -22.35 -11.42
C ILE A 587 -12.58 -22.75 -12.88
N LEU A 588 -13.75 -23.27 -13.23
CA LEU A 588 -14.08 -23.56 -14.62
C LEU A 588 -13.93 -22.26 -15.46
N PRO A 589 -13.20 -22.27 -16.60
CA PRO A 589 -12.78 -21.05 -17.29
C PRO A 589 -13.90 -20.33 -18.06
N ASN A 590 -15.14 -20.84 -18.03
CA ASN A 590 -16.31 -20.25 -18.68
C ASN A 590 -16.96 -19.12 -17.83
N TRP A 591 -16.12 -18.25 -17.27
CA TRP A 591 -16.53 -17.13 -16.42
C TRP A 591 -17.54 -16.21 -17.11
N ASP A 592 -18.55 -15.79 -16.36
CA ASP A 592 -19.65 -14.98 -16.87
C ASP A 592 -20.35 -14.24 -15.72
N GLU A 593 -21.29 -13.37 -16.07
CA GLU A 593 -21.95 -12.51 -15.08
C GLU A 593 -23.04 -13.21 -14.28
N ASP A 594 -23.68 -14.23 -14.85
CA ASP A 594 -24.78 -15.02 -14.27
C ASP A 594 -25.86 -14.18 -13.59
N LEU A 595 -26.31 -13.13 -14.28
CA LEU A 595 -27.40 -12.25 -13.84
C LEU A 595 -28.68 -12.59 -14.59
N LEU A 596 -29.75 -12.93 -13.88
CA LEU A 596 -31.03 -13.29 -14.50
C LEU A 596 -31.74 -12.07 -15.11
N LEU A 597 -31.71 -10.95 -14.38
CA LEU A 597 -32.27 -9.68 -14.81
C LEU A 597 -31.16 -8.67 -15.14
N PRO A 598 -31.41 -7.70 -16.04
CA PRO A 598 -30.45 -6.65 -16.36
C PRO A 598 -30.00 -5.83 -15.14
N ARG A 599 -28.68 -5.67 -14.97
CA ARG A 599 -28.08 -4.79 -13.96
C ARG A 599 -28.31 -3.30 -14.22
N MET A 600 -27.95 -2.44 -13.27
CA MET A 600 -27.46 -1.08 -13.57
C MET A 600 -25.95 -1.05 -13.36
N TRP A 601 -25.25 -0.35 -14.27
CA TRP A 601 -23.86 0.00 -14.02
C TRP A 601 -23.76 1.00 -12.88
N ASP A 602 -22.58 1.06 -12.25
CA ASP A 602 -22.26 2.10 -11.29
C ASP A 602 -22.53 3.48 -11.90
N ALA A 603 -23.33 4.30 -11.20
CA ALA A 603 -23.79 5.59 -11.70
C ALA A 603 -22.66 6.63 -11.80
N ASN A 604 -21.61 6.48 -10.97
CA ASN A 604 -20.42 7.31 -10.97
C ASN A 604 -19.36 6.80 -11.98
N GLY A 605 -19.63 5.68 -12.67
CA GLY A 605 -18.78 5.09 -13.68
C GLY A 605 -17.66 4.19 -13.15
N HIS A 606 -17.59 3.92 -11.85
CA HIS A 606 -16.57 3.06 -11.27
C HIS A 606 -16.69 1.61 -11.78
N ALA A 607 -15.58 1.02 -12.22
CA ALA A 607 -15.52 -0.32 -12.81
C ALA A 607 -16.56 -0.59 -13.93
N ARG A 608 -17.06 0.46 -14.62
CA ARG A 608 -18.04 0.29 -15.69
C ARG A 608 -17.42 -0.46 -16.87
N GLY A 609 -18.08 -1.53 -17.31
CA GLY A 609 -17.59 -2.39 -18.40
C GLY A 609 -16.54 -3.42 -17.99
N VAL A 610 -16.14 -3.44 -16.71
CA VAL A 610 -15.35 -4.55 -16.14
C VAL A 610 -16.30 -5.71 -15.85
N LEU A 611 -15.98 -6.88 -16.40
CA LEU A 611 -16.76 -8.11 -16.26
C LEU A 611 -16.02 -9.12 -15.36
N ALA A 612 -16.74 -10.17 -15.01
CA ALA A 612 -16.26 -11.36 -14.34
C ALA A 612 -15.04 -11.93 -15.06
N PRO A 613 -14.07 -12.45 -14.30
CA PRO A 613 -14.25 -12.85 -12.91
C PRO A 613 -14.05 -11.72 -11.89
N GLY A 614 -13.40 -10.61 -12.28
CA GLY A 614 -13.19 -9.40 -11.48
C GLY A 614 -12.49 -9.62 -10.14
N GLY A 615 -11.24 -9.17 -10.03
CA GLY A 615 -10.40 -9.39 -8.85
C GLY A 615 -10.03 -10.87 -8.70
N TRP A 616 -8.79 -11.17 -8.37
CA TRP A 616 -8.30 -12.55 -8.44
C TRP A 616 -7.09 -12.79 -7.57
N ILE A 617 -6.93 -14.07 -7.21
CA ILE A 617 -5.70 -14.64 -6.67
C ILE A 617 -5.25 -15.73 -7.64
N ALA A 618 -4.00 -15.64 -8.07
CA ALA A 618 -3.35 -16.64 -8.92
C ALA A 618 -2.03 -17.08 -8.27
N LYS A 619 -1.53 -18.25 -8.66
CA LYS A 619 -0.15 -18.65 -8.33
C LYS A 619 0.69 -18.80 -9.59
N THR A 620 1.98 -18.60 -9.45
CA THR A 620 2.98 -18.75 -10.50
C THR A 620 4.25 -19.43 -9.98
N ASP A 621 5.05 -19.99 -10.87
CA ASP A 621 6.38 -20.51 -10.53
C ASP A 621 7.39 -19.36 -10.28
N PRO A 622 8.57 -19.65 -9.71
CA PRO A 622 9.58 -18.63 -9.40
C PRO A 622 10.11 -17.83 -10.61
N ASP A 623 9.86 -18.29 -11.84
CA ASP A 623 10.27 -17.62 -13.08
C ASP A 623 9.12 -16.88 -13.78
N GLY A 624 7.89 -16.96 -13.24
CA GLY A 624 6.72 -16.29 -13.79
C GLY A 624 6.15 -16.94 -15.06
N GLN A 625 6.50 -18.20 -15.36
CA GLN A 625 6.19 -18.83 -16.66
C GLN A 625 4.82 -19.50 -16.69
N THR A 626 4.45 -20.19 -15.61
CA THR A 626 3.14 -20.86 -15.46
C THR A 626 2.21 -20.06 -14.57
N TRP A 627 0.91 -20.06 -14.87
CA TRP A 627 -0.09 -19.40 -14.03
C TRP A 627 -1.28 -20.30 -13.75
N GLU A 628 -1.72 -20.34 -12.49
CA GLU A 628 -2.93 -21.03 -12.07
C GLU A 628 -3.86 -20.06 -11.34
N ILE A 629 -5.08 -19.86 -11.85
CA ILE A 629 -6.12 -19.11 -11.10
C ILE A 629 -6.59 -19.95 -9.92
N ILE A 630 -6.54 -19.38 -8.71
CA ILE A 630 -6.93 -20.06 -7.48
C ILE A 630 -8.32 -19.65 -7.04
N SER A 631 -8.59 -18.34 -7.02
CA SER A 631 -9.83 -17.76 -6.47
C SER A 631 -10.15 -16.43 -7.17
N VAL A 632 -11.43 -16.07 -7.27
CA VAL A 632 -11.89 -14.85 -7.95
C VAL A 632 -13.12 -14.18 -7.31
N GLY A 633 -13.62 -13.10 -7.91
CA GLY A 633 -14.89 -12.46 -7.53
C GLY A 633 -14.71 -11.45 -6.41
N TYR A 634 -13.61 -10.72 -6.42
CA TYR A 634 -13.23 -9.70 -5.45
C TYR A 634 -13.40 -8.29 -6.02
N ARG A 635 -13.53 -7.27 -5.16
CA ARG A 635 -13.45 -5.88 -5.61
C ARG A 635 -12.00 -5.42 -5.67
N ASN A 636 -11.36 -5.35 -4.50
CA ASN A 636 -9.98 -4.93 -4.37
C ASN A 636 -9.36 -5.60 -3.13
N PRO A 637 -8.97 -6.88 -3.23
CA PRO A 637 -8.33 -7.55 -2.13
C PRO A 637 -6.84 -7.18 -2.11
N TYR A 638 -6.45 -6.34 -1.16
CA TYR A 638 -5.11 -5.72 -1.19
C TYR A 638 -4.02 -6.69 -0.76
N ASP A 639 -4.30 -7.53 0.26
CA ASP A 639 -3.34 -8.49 0.80
C ASP A 639 -4.02 -9.80 1.25
N MET A 640 -3.20 -10.82 1.47
CA MET A 640 -3.57 -12.19 1.80
C MET A 640 -2.51 -12.86 2.67
N ALA A 641 -2.89 -13.87 3.44
CA ALA A 641 -1.95 -14.67 4.23
C ALA A 641 -2.42 -16.12 4.38
N PHE A 642 -1.46 -17.04 4.52
CA PHE A 642 -1.74 -18.45 4.82
C PHE A 642 -1.72 -18.69 6.32
N ASN A 643 -2.72 -19.41 6.83
CA ASN A 643 -2.64 -19.91 8.20
C ASN A 643 -1.71 -21.13 8.29
N ALA A 644 -1.42 -21.58 9.52
CA ALA A 644 -0.58 -22.73 9.79
C ALA A 644 -1.14 -24.08 9.28
N ASP A 645 -2.44 -24.13 8.93
CA ASP A 645 -3.04 -25.30 8.29
C ASP A 645 -2.79 -25.32 6.77
N GLY A 646 -2.28 -24.24 6.18
CA GLY A 646 -2.08 -24.05 4.73
C GLY A 646 -3.30 -23.46 4.01
N GLU A 647 -4.20 -22.79 4.73
CA GLU A 647 -5.44 -22.20 4.21
C GLU A 647 -5.23 -20.70 3.95
N LEU A 648 -5.76 -20.21 2.83
CA LEU A 648 -5.51 -18.84 2.36
C LEU A 648 -6.66 -17.90 2.76
N PHE A 649 -6.33 -16.76 3.34
CA PHE A 649 -7.29 -15.70 3.67
C PHE A 649 -6.93 -14.42 2.94
N ALA A 650 -7.94 -13.66 2.52
CA ALA A 650 -7.77 -12.36 1.86
C ALA A 650 -8.72 -11.32 2.45
N TYR A 651 -8.28 -10.06 2.45
CA TYR A 651 -9.07 -8.93 2.95
C TYR A 651 -9.59 -8.07 1.78
N ASP A 652 -10.88 -8.19 1.46
CA ASP A 652 -11.53 -7.59 0.28
C ASP A 652 -12.25 -6.28 0.63
N ALA A 653 -12.17 -5.31 -0.28
CA ALA A 653 -12.70 -3.96 -0.10
C ALA A 653 -14.21 -3.86 -0.34
N ASP A 654 -14.83 -2.87 0.33
CA ASP A 654 -16.22 -2.48 0.08
C ASP A 654 -16.34 -1.56 -1.13
N MET A 655 -17.58 -1.18 -1.46
CA MET A 655 -17.88 -0.05 -2.34
C MET A 655 -18.74 0.91 -1.52
N GLU A 656 -18.12 1.89 -0.90
CA GLU A 656 -18.76 2.75 0.07
C GLU A 656 -19.91 3.58 -0.51
N TRP A 657 -19.89 3.86 -1.83
CA TRP A 657 -20.99 4.54 -2.52
C TRP A 657 -22.26 3.70 -2.61
N ASP A 658 -22.17 2.38 -2.40
CA ASP A 658 -23.33 1.50 -2.38
C ASP A 658 -23.97 1.39 -0.99
N MET A 659 -23.41 1.99 0.06
CA MET A 659 -23.94 1.87 1.42
C MET A 659 -25.43 2.27 1.48
N GLY A 660 -26.25 1.40 2.10
CA GLY A 660 -27.71 1.57 2.15
C GLY A 660 -28.45 1.03 0.92
N SER A 661 -27.75 0.34 0.00
CA SER A 661 -28.35 -0.43 -1.09
C SER A 661 -28.31 -1.94 -0.84
N PRO A 662 -29.21 -2.73 -1.46
CA PRO A 662 -29.25 -4.20 -1.34
C PRO A 662 -27.98 -4.93 -1.80
N TRP A 663 -27.14 -4.28 -2.59
CA TRP A 663 -25.90 -4.85 -3.13
C TRP A 663 -24.65 -4.30 -2.43
N TYR A 664 -24.80 -3.54 -1.35
CA TYR A 664 -23.67 -3.17 -0.51
C TYR A 664 -23.03 -4.39 0.13
N ARG A 665 -21.70 -4.42 0.14
CA ARG A 665 -20.90 -5.41 0.86
C ARG A 665 -19.81 -4.66 1.60
N PRO A 666 -19.66 -4.85 2.92
CA PRO A 666 -18.61 -4.19 3.70
C PRO A 666 -17.25 -4.80 3.38
N THR A 667 -16.19 -4.19 3.92
CA THR A 667 -14.88 -4.83 3.88
C THR A 667 -14.96 -6.13 4.67
N ARG A 668 -14.27 -7.17 4.19
CA ARG A 668 -14.51 -8.53 4.68
C ARG A 668 -13.29 -9.43 4.53
N VAL A 669 -13.11 -10.33 5.49
CA VAL A 669 -12.16 -11.43 5.36
C VAL A 669 -12.87 -12.59 4.71
N VAL A 670 -12.22 -13.21 3.73
CA VAL A 670 -12.73 -14.41 3.08
C VAL A 670 -11.70 -15.54 3.12
N HIS A 671 -12.19 -16.78 3.18
CA HIS A 671 -11.37 -17.98 3.07
C HIS A 671 -11.28 -18.40 1.59
N ALA A 672 -10.18 -18.03 0.94
CA ALA A 672 -9.91 -18.21 -0.49
C ALA A 672 -9.52 -19.66 -0.83
N THR A 673 -10.50 -20.55 -0.72
CA THR A 673 -10.35 -21.99 -1.04
C THR A 673 -10.09 -22.26 -2.52
N SER A 674 -9.74 -23.49 -2.87
CA SER A 674 -9.46 -23.83 -4.27
C SER A 674 -10.72 -23.68 -5.12
N GLY A 675 -10.68 -22.80 -6.12
CA GLY A 675 -11.79 -22.58 -7.02
C GLY A 675 -12.89 -21.69 -6.44
N SER A 676 -12.65 -20.98 -5.33
CA SER A 676 -13.67 -20.11 -4.73
C SER A 676 -14.02 -18.90 -5.59
N GLU A 677 -15.27 -18.47 -5.49
CA GLU A 677 -15.75 -17.21 -6.05
C GLU A 677 -16.53 -16.42 -4.99
N PHE A 678 -16.30 -15.10 -4.92
CA PHE A 678 -16.90 -14.21 -3.92
C PHE A 678 -17.90 -13.21 -4.51
N GLY A 679 -18.32 -13.44 -5.76
CA GLY A 679 -19.52 -12.84 -6.36
C GLY A 679 -19.41 -11.36 -6.73
N TRP A 680 -18.23 -10.76 -6.78
CA TRP A 680 -18.09 -9.39 -7.28
C TRP A 680 -18.55 -9.29 -8.73
N ARG A 681 -19.41 -8.32 -9.01
CA ARG A 681 -19.77 -7.85 -10.35
C ARG A 681 -19.92 -6.33 -10.28
N SER A 682 -19.77 -5.66 -11.41
CA SER A 682 -19.87 -4.20 -11.46
C SER A 682 -21.33 -3.72 -11.30
N GLY A 683 -21.49 -2.57 -10.62
CA GLY A 683 -22.79 -1.95 -10.31
C GLY A 683 -23.69 -2.83 -9.45
N THR A 684 -24.98 -2.87 -9.80
CA THR A 684 -26.01 -3.63 -9.04
C THR A 684 -25.96 -5.14 -9.28
N GLY A 685 -24.98 -5.63 -10.03
CA GLY A 685 -24.88 -7.04 -10.40
C GLY A 685 -24.23 -7.94 -9.34
N LYS A 686 -23.76 -7.38 -8.21
CA LYS A 686 -23.04 -8.14 -7.19
C LYS A 686 -23.90 -9.30 -6.69
N TRP A 687 -23.30 -10.50 -6.60
CA TRP A 687 -24.02 -11.65 -6.11
C TRP A 687 -24.17 -11.60 -4.58
N PRO A 688 -25.35 -11.94 -4.06
CA PRO A 688 -25.55 -12.14 -2.62
C PRO A 688 -24.64 -13.25 -2.06
N THR A 689 -24.28 -13.14 -0.78
CA THR A 689 -23.40 -14.10 -0.09
C THR A 689 -24.07 -15.44 0.20
N TYR A 690 -25.40 -15.55 0.05
CA TYR A 690 -26.15 -16.80 0.22
C TYR A 690 -26.26 -17.64 -1.06
N TYR A 691 -25.84 -17.13 -2.22
CA TYR A 691 -25.83 -17.92 -3.45
C TYR A 691 -24.95 -19.16 -3.29
N LEU A 692 -25.47 -20.36 -3.64
CA LEU A 692 -24.74 -21.63 -3.57
C LEU A 692 -23.38 -21.59 -4.31
N ASP A 693 -23.27 -20.75 -5.34
CA ASP A 693 -22.10 -20.54 -6.19
C ASP A 693 -21.26 -19.30 -5.83
N SER A 694 -21.46 -18.77 -4.63
CA SER A 694 -20.63 -17.77 -3.97
C SER A 694 -20.25 -18.26 -2.57
N LEU A 695 -19.01 -18.07 -2.11
CA LEU A 695 -18.66 -18.36 -0.72
C LEU A 695 -18.90 -17.13 0.17
N PRO A 696 -19.38 -17.32 1.41
CA PRO A 696 -19.60 -16.22 2.33
C PRO A 696 -18.27 -15.71 2.91
N PRO A 697 -18.24 -14.48 3.46
CA PRO A 697 -17.12 -14.04 4.27
C PRO A 697 -16.96 -14.89 5.55
N VAL A 698 -15.72 -14.97 6.02
CA VAL A 698 -15.37 -15.52 7.35
C VAL A 698 -15.84 -14.55 8.43
N VAL A 699 -15.63 -13.26 8.19
CA VAL A 699 -16.08 -12.16 9.05
C VAL A 699 -16.18 -10.87 8.22
N ASN A 700 -17.23 -10.08 8.47
CA ASN A 700 -17.34 -8.72 7.96
C ASN A 700 -16.65 -7.77 8.94
N ILE A 701 -15.85 -6.84 8.43
CA ILE A 701 -15.10 -5.88 9.25
C ILE A 701 -15.87 -4.56 9.40
N GLY A 702 -16.60 -4.15 8.36
CA GLY A 702 -17.34 -2.88 8.30
C GLY A 702 -16.79 -1.97 7.19
N PRO A 703 -17.10 -0.66 7.21
CA PRO A 703 -16.49 0.29 6.29
C PRO A 703 -14.99 0.43 6.58
N GLY A 704 -14.19 0.63 5.55
CA GLY A 704 -12.73 0.76 5.70
C GLY A 704 -12.01 0.64 4.37
N SER A 705 -10.68 0.67 4.39
CA SER A 705 -9.85 0.43 3.21
C SER A 705 -8.82 -0.65 3.54
N PRO A 706 -9.01 -1.88 3.03
CA PRO A 706 -8.09 -3.00 3.25
C PRO A 706 -6.69 -2.71 2.74
N VAL A 707 -5.69 -2.98 3.57
CA VAL A 707 -4.28 -2.97 3.19
C VAL A 707 -3.55 -4.18 3.78
N GLY A 708 -2.33 -4.06 4.31
CA GLY A 708 -1.54 -5.19 4.82
C GLY A 708 -2.27 -6.22 5.67
N VAL A 709 -1.93 -7.49 5.46
CA VAL A 709 -2.48 -8.69 6.09
C VAL A 709 -1.35 -9.66 6.43
N ASP A 710 -1.20 -10.03 7.70
CA ASP A 710 -0.22 -11.06 8.09
C ASP A 710 -0.68 -11.85 9.32
N PHE A 711 -0.18 -13.06 9.51
CA PHE A 711 -0.39 -13.82 10.75
C PHE A 711 0.68 -13.48 11.78
N GLY A 712 0.33 -13.51 13.07
CA GLY A 712 1.27 -13.27 14.19
C GLY A 712 2.36 -14.33 14.40
N TYR A 713 2.63 -15.20 13.42
CA TYR A 713 3.52 -16.34 13.59
C TYR A 713 4.96 -15.89 13.86
N GLY A 714 5.59 -16.49 14.88
CA GLY A 714 6.95 -16.15 15.28
C GLY A 714 7.05 -14.91 16.18
N THR A 715 5.97 -14.16 16.39
CA THR A 715 5.99 -13.05 17.35
C THR A 715 6.23 -13.55 18.77
N GLN A 716 6.90 -12.73 19.58
CA GLN A 716 6.98 -12.90 21.03
C GLN A 716 5.74 -12.32 21.71
N PHE A 717 4.55 -12.67 21.22
CA PHE A 717 3.25 -12.26 21.76
C PHE A 717 2.57 -13.43 22.49
N PRO A 718 1.53 -13.19 23.31
CA PRO A 718 0.73 -14.27 23.86
C PRO A 718 0.15 -15.18 22.77
N ALA A 719 -0.04 -16.47 23.10
CA ALA A 719 -0.42 -17.50 22.14
C ALA A 719 -1.65 -17.17 21.26
N LYS A 720 -2.64 -16.47 21.82
CA LYS A 720 -3.85 -16.00 21.10
C LYS A 720 -3.47 -15.07 19.93
N TYR A 721 -2.55 -14.15 20.16
CA TYR A 721 -2.11 -13.14 19.19
C TYR A 721 -1.12 -13.70 18.16
N GLN A 722 -0.32 -14.70 18.55
CA GLN A 722 0.48 -15.44 17.57
C GLN A 722 -0.38 -16.15 16.51
N LYS A 723 -1.59 -16.59 16.88
CA LYS A 723 -2.52 -17.28 15.97
C LYS A 723 -3.43 -16.34 15.18
N ALA A 724 -3.47 -15.06 15.55
CA ALA A 724 -4.39 -14.10 14.95
C ALA A 724 -3.95 -13.71 13.53
N LEU A 725 -4.95 -13.47 12.67
CA LEU A 725 -4.77 -12.81 11.39
C LEU A 725 -4.90 -11.30 11.60
N TYR A 726 -3.84 -10.55 11.36
CA TYR A 726 -3.82 -9.10 11.48
C TYR A 726 -4.27 -8.45 10.18
N LEU A 727 -5.14 -7.45 10.30
CA LEU A 727 -5.65 -6.66 9.18
C LEU A 727 -5.38 -5.18 9.44
N CYS A 728 -4.75 -4.50 8.49
CA CYS A 728 -4.60 -3.06 8.51
C CYS A 728 -5.77 -2.38 7.80
N ASP A 729 -6.31 -1.31 8.40
CA ASP A 729 -7.27 -0.39 7.76
C ASP A 729 -6.67 1.02 7.65
N TRP A 730 -6.55 1.50 6.41
CA TRP A 730 -6.04 2.84 6.10
C TRP A 730 -7.00 3.95 6.50
N THR A 731 -8.32 3.72 6.43
CA THR A 731 -9.34 4.79 6.55
C THR A 731 -9.61 5.21 7.99
N PHE A 732 -9.80 4.25 8.90
CA PHE A 732 -10.13 4.52 10.31
C PHE A 732 -8.95 4.31 11.27
N GLY A 733 -7.76 4.08 10.74
CA GLY A 733 -6.52 3.99 11.49
C GLY A 733 -6.52 2.92 12.58
N THR A 734 -6.92 1.73 12.17
CA THR A 734 -7.17 0.61 13.07
C THR A 734 -6.53 -0.65 12.51
N MET A 735 -5.76 -1.34 13.34
CA MET A 735 -5.31 -2.71 13.06
C MET A 735 -6.22 -3.67 13.84
N TYR A 736 -6.81 -4.64 13.14
CA TYR A 736 -7.65 -5.67 13.75
C TYR A 736 -6.86 -6.98 13.90
N ALA A 737 -7.11 -7.72 14.98
CA ALA A 737 -6.73 -9.11 15.13
C ALA A 737 -7.97 -9.98 14.95
N ILE A 738 -7.96 -10.86 13.95
CA ILE A 738 -9.06 -11.79 13.68
C ILE A 738 -8.72 -13.15 14.25
N HIS A 739 -9.57 -13.63 15.16
CA HIS A 739 -9.46 -14.94 15.79
C HIS A 739 -10.30 -15.94 15.02
N LEU A 740 -9.63 -16.83 14.27
CA LEU A 740 -10.27 -17.82 13.43
C LEU A 740 -10.70 -19.04 14.24
N THR A 741 -11.94 -19.49 14.03
CA THR A 741 -12.48 -20.73 14.59
C THR A 741 -12.88 -21.68 13.45
N PRO A 742 -12.39 -22.93 13.42
CA PRO A 742 -12.83 -23.90 12.43
C PRO A 742 -14.36 -24.12 12.46
N ASP A 743 -14.99 -24.11 11.28
CA ASP A 743 -16.40 -24.44 11.09
C ASP A 743 -16.55 -25.36 9.87
N GLY A 744 -16.79 -26.64 10.14
CA GLY A 744 -16.68 -27.70 9.13
C GLY A 744 -15.32 -27.68 8.43
N SER A 745 -15.34 -27.63 7.11
CA SER A 745 -14.16 -27.55 6.24
C SER A 745 -13.68 -26.12 5.95
N SER A 746 -14.23 -25.12 6.64
CA SER A 746 -13.89 -23.70 6.55
C SER A 746 -13.69 -23.09 7.95
N TYR A 747 -13.83 -21.77 8.07
CA TYR A 747 -13.65 -21.01 9.30
C TYR A 747 -14.71 -19.92 9.43
N THR A 748 -15.03 -19.58 10.67
CA THR A 748 -15.62 -18.29 11.09
C THR A 748 -14.54 -17.45 11.78
N GLY A 749 -14.80 -16.16 12.00
CA GLY A 749 -13.85 -15.25 12.64
C GLY A 749 -14.48 -14.29 13.63
N GLU A 750 -13.78 -14.02 14.72
CA GLU A 750 -14.11 -12.96 15.68
C GLU A 750 -13.13 -11.80 15.50
N LYS A 751 -13.66 -10.58 15.34
CA LYS A 751 -12.88 -9.36 15.16
C LYS A 751 -12.58 -8.72 16.51
N GLU A 752 -11.29 -8.53 16.81
CA GLU A 752 -10.81 -7.72 17.94
C GLU A 752 -10.06 -6.51 17.39
N GLU A 753 -10.33 -5.31 17.91
CA GLU A 753 -9.43 -4.18 17.65
C GLU A 753 -8.09 -4.49 18.31
N PHE A 754 -6.97 -4.51 17.59
CA PHE A 754 -5.67 -4.80 18.20
C PHE A 754 -5.03 -3.51 18.68
N LEU A 755 -4.84 -2.55 17.77
CA LEU A 755 -4.38 -1.20 18.08
C LEU A 755 -5.08 -0.17 17.20
N SER A 756 -5.14 1.07 17.68
CA SER A 756 -5.63 2.20 16.89
C SER A 756 -4.93 3.49 17.28
N ARG A 757 -4.93 4.47 16.37
CA ARG A 757 -4.50 5.86 16.62
C ARG A 757 -5.16 6.76 15.60
N THR A 758 -5.38 8.02 15.96
CA THR A 758 -5.90 9.04 15.04
C THR A 758 -4.88 10.18 14.88
N PRO A 759 -4.31 10.38 13.66
CA PRO A 759 -4.43 9.55 12.46
C PRO A 759 -3.49 8.32 12.50
N LEU A 760 -3.84 7.26 11.78
CA LEU A 760 -2.97 6.08 11.58
C LEU A 760 -3.23 5.42 10.22
N PRO A 761 -2.95 6.09 9.09
CA PRO A 761 -3.20 5.54 7.75
C PRO A 761 -2.24 4.38 7.46
N LEU A 762 -2.54 3.20 8.04
CA LEU A 762 -1.75 1.98 7.92
C LEU A 762 -1.59 1.63 6.45
N THR A 763 -0.41 1.11 6.07
CA THR A 763 -0.16 0.68 4.69
C THR A 763 0.20 -0.80 4.61
N ASP A 764 1.03 -1.30 5.52
CA ASP A 764 1.43 -2.70 5.49
C ASP A 764 1.95 -3.19 6.85
N VAL A 765 2.02 -4.52 7.03
CA VAL A 765 2.46 -5.19 8.26
C VAL A 765 3.30 -6.43 7.93
N THR A 766 4.33 -6.70 8.74
CA THR A 766 5.15 -7.90 8.63
C THR A 766 5.71 -8.34 9.99
N ILE A 767 5.93 -9.63 10.18
CA ILE A 767 6.58 -10.16 11.40
C ILE A 767 8.10 -10.25 11.22
N GLY A 768 8.85 -9.67 12.16
CA GLY A 768 10.30 -9.72 12.18
C GLY A 768 10.87 -10.99 12.78
N HIS A 769 12.11 -11.31 12.41
CA HIS A 769 12.84 -12.48 12.94
C HIS A 769 13.25 -12.32 14.41
N ASP A 770 13.16 -11.11 14.96
CA ASP A 770 13.36 -10.82 16.38
C ASP A 770 12.10 -11.09 17.23
N GLY A 771 10.99 -11.47 16.58
CA GLY A 771 9.70 -11.73 17.22
C GLY A 771 8.89 -10.46 17.48
N ALA A 772 9.30 -9.31 16.95
CA ALA A 772 8.45 -8.12 16.95
C ALA A 772 7.57 -8.09 15.69
N MET A 773 6.46 -7.35 15.77
CA MET A 773 5.66 -7.00 14.59
C MET A 773 6.07 -5.61 14.10
N TYR A 774 6.14 -5.42 12.80
CA TYR A 774 6.44 -4.15 12.17
C TYR A 774 5.30 -3.72 11.26
N PHE A 775 4.98 -2.43 11.27
CA PHE A 775 4.00 -1.88 10.35
C PHE A 775 4.37 -0.47 9.92
N THR A 776 3.90 -0.08 8.74
CA THR A 776 4.08 1.28 8.21
C THR A 776 2.77 2.04 8.14
N ILE A 777 2.87 3.35 8.18
CA ILE A 777 1.81 4.25 7.73
C ILE A 777 2.27 5.05 6.51
N GLY A 778 1.31 5.60 5.77
CA GLY A 778 1.58 6.49 4.63
C GLY A 778 0.60 6.30 3.49
N GLY A 779 1.13 6.25 2.26
CA GLY A 779 0.35 6.16 1.04
C GLY A 779 -0.36 7.45 0.66
N ARG A 780 -0.80 7.53 -0.59
CA ARG A 780 -1.44 8.71 -1.21
C ARG A 780 -0.60 10.00 -1.05
N GLY A 781 0.73 9.85 -1.03
CA GLY A 781 1.66 10.96 -0.84
C GLY A 781 1.67 11.56 0.57
N THR A 782 1.09 10.90 1.57
CA THR A 782 1.19 11.33 2.98
C THR A 782 2.56 10.99 3.57
N ASN A 783 2.90 11.61 4.71
CA ASN A 783 4.15 11.32 5.42
C ASN A 783 4.15 9.87 5.94
N SER A 784 5.29 9.18 5.84
CA SER A 784 5.42 7.80 6.28
C SER A 784 6.18 7.66 7.58
N GLU A 785 5.81 6.62 8.32
CA GLU A 785 6.50 6.23 9.55
C GLU A 785 6.55 4.70 9.61
N LEU A 786 7.61 4.16 10.23
CA LEU A 786 7.76 2.74 10.53
C LEU A 786 7.69 2.53 12.03
N TYR A 787 6.84 1.60 12.45
CA TYR A 787 6.61 1.23 13.84
C TYR A 787 7.00 -0.21 14.12
N ARG A 788 7.36 -0.46 15.37
CA ARG A 788 7.57 -1.77 15.96
C ARG A 788 6.61 -1.99 17.13
N VAL A 789 5.96 -3.14 17.18
CA VAL A 789 5.10 -3.59 18.29
C VAL A 789 5.79 -4.71 19.04
N THR A 790 5.86 -4.58 20.36
CA THR A 790 6.41 -5.60 21.28
C THR A 790 5.42 -5.90 22.40
N TYR A 791 5.59 -7.06 23.05
CA TYR A 791 4.84 -7.41 24.25
C TYR A 791 5.77 -7.40 25.46
N THR A 792 5.41 -6.59 26.46
CA THR A 792 6.13 -6.40 27.73
C THR A 792 5.32 -6.86 28.94
N GLY A 793 4.15 -7.45 28.70
CA GLY A 793 3.29 -8.02 29.75
C GLY A 793 3.83 -9.32 30.35
N SER A 794 3.03 -9.91 31.24
CA SER A 794 3.43 -11.09 32.04
C SER A 794 2.95 -12.43 31.47
N GLU A 795 2.10 -12.43 30.44
CA GLU A 795 1.63 -13.68 29.84
C GLU A 795 2.77 -14.39 29.07
N PRO A 796 2.75 -15.74 29.01
CA PRO A 796 3.72 -16.49 28.23
C PRO A 796 3.70 -16.09 26.76
N SER A 797 4.84 -15.65 26.26
CA SER A 797 4.97 -15.08 24.92
C SER A 797 6.05 -15.74 24.05
N GLN A 798 6.48 -16.95 24.40
CA GLN A 798 7.45 -17.69 23.58
C GLN A 798 6.84 -18.09 22.23
N PRO A 799 7.59 -18.00 21.12
CA PRO A 799 7.11 -18.41 19.81
C PRO A 799 6.60 -19.86 19.80
N LEU A 800 5.40 -20.05 19.27
CA LEU A 800 4.75 -21.36 19.14
C LEU A 800 5.39 -22.16 17.98
N SER A 801 5.47 -23.47 18.15
CA SER A 801 5.81 -24.39 17.06
C SER A 801 4.66 -24.50 16.05
N GLU A 802 4.96 -24.91 14.81
CA GLU A 802 3.95 -25.16 13.76
C GLU A 802 2.79 -26.05 14.24
N ALA A 803 3.11 -27.11 15.00
CA ALA A 803 2.10 -28.03 15.54
C ALA A 803 1.16 -27.36 16.57
N GLN A 804 1.64 -26.36 17.30
CA GLN A 804 0.83 -25.58 18.24
C GLN A 804 0.01 -24.50 17.53
N LEU A 805 0.49 -23.99 16.40
CA LEU A 805 -0.20 -23.01 15.57
C LEU A 805 -1.35 -23.63 14.77
N ALA A 806 -1.19 -24.85 14.27
CA ALA A 806 -2.20 -25.58 13.51
C ALA A 806 -3.50 -25.83 14.31
N ASN A 807 -4.65 -25.79 13.62
CA ASN A 807 -5.94 -26.10 14.24
C ASN A 807 -6.25 -27.58 14.10
N GLN A 808 -6.30 -28.32 15.21
CA GLN A 808 -6.66 -29.74 15.14
C GLN A 808 -8.15 -29.94 14.85
N ASP A 809 -9.00 -29.02 15.34
CA ASP A 809 -10.44 -29.02 15.08
C ASP A 809 -10.74 -28.70 13.61
N GLY A 810 -11.73 -29.39 13.03
CA GLY A 810 -12.08 -29.28 11.61
C GLY A 810 -11.04 -29.87 10.64
N SER A 811 -9.93 -30.42 11.13
CA SER A 811 -8.86 -30.95 10.27
C SER A 811 -9.36 -32.05 9.34
N ARG A 812 -10.20 -32.97 9.82
CA ARG A 812 -10.78 -34.04 9.00
C ARG A 812 -11.64 -33.47 7.86
N GLU A 813 -12.48 -32.50 8.16
CA GLU A 813 -13.38 -31.85 7.23
C GLU A 813 -12.59 -31.07 6.18
N ARG A 814 -11.55 -30.32 6.57
CA ARG A 814 -10.60 -29.69 5.64
C ARG A 814 -9.89 -30.70 4.75
N HIS A 815 -9.46 -31.84 5.28
CA HIS A 815 -8.89 -32.93 4.47
C HIS A 815 -9.90 -33.49 3.45
N MET A 816 -11.17 -33.61 3.84
CA MET A 816 -12.24 -34.03 2.91
C MET A 816 -12.45 -33.01 1.79
N ARG A 817 -12.53 -31.71 2.11
CA ARG A 817 -12.61 -30.64 1.11
C ARG A 817 -11.40 -30.66 0.17
N ARG A 818 -10.18 -30.66 0.70
CA ARG A 818 -8.94 -30.74 -0.10
C ARG A 818 -8.89 -31.97 -1.00
N SER A 819 -9.49 -33.09 -0.59
CA SER A 819 -9.60 -34.28 -1.45
C SER A 819 -10.52 -34.06 -2.66
N ALA A 820 -11.55 -33.22 -2.55
CA ALA A 820 -12.36 -32.78 -3.70
C ALA A 820 -11.58 -31.76 -4.55
N GLU A 821 -10.90 -30.80 -3.92
CA GLU A 821 -10.15 -29.73 -4.59
C GLU A 821 -8.98 -30.23 -5.47
N LYS A 822 -8.43 -31.40 -5.17
CA LYS A 822 -7.45 -32.08 -6.04
C LYS A 822 -8.00 -32.34 -7.46
N GLN A 823 -9.32 -32.36 -7.64
CA GLN A 823 -9.99 -32.56 -8.92
C GLN A 823 -10.35 -31.24 -9.63
N HIS A 824 -9.99 -30.08 -9.06
CA HIS A 824 -10.28 -28.77 -9.66
C HIS A 824 -9.36 -28.39 -10.82
N VAL A 825 -8.39 -29.22 -11.16
CA VAL A 825 -7.51 -29.00 -12.32
C VAL A 825 -7.86 -29.96 -13.42
N ASP A 826 -7.89 -29.43 -14.64
CA ASP A 826 -7.95 -30.28 -15.82
C ASP A 826 -6.68 -31.13 -15.83
N GLY A 827 -6.82 -32.45 -15.98
CA GLY A 827 -5.69 -33.30 -16.27
C GLY A 827 -5.16 -32.97 -17.66
N GLY A 828 -4.39 -31.88 -17.77
CA GLY A 828 -3.71 -31.35 -18.95
C GLY A 828 -4.30 -31.72 -20.31
N GLY A 829 -5.11 -30.84 -20.89
CA GLY A 829 -5.04 -30.54 -22.33
C GLY A 829 -5.15 -31.68 -23.34
N GLN A 830 -5.72 -32.83 -23.01
CA GLN A 830 -6.17 -33.84 -23.96
C GLN A 830 -7.42 -34.50 -23.39
N GLN A 831 -8.44 -34.68 -24.23
CA GLN A 831 -9.52 -35.65 -24.01
C GLN A 831 -8.97 -37.10 -24.02
N THR A 832 -7.93 -37.39 -23.26
CA THR A 832 -7.59 -38.74 -22.88
C THR A 832 -8.22 -38.96 -21.53
N VAL A 833 -9.33 -39.72 -21.54
CA VAL A 833 -9.92 -40.37 -20.37
C VAL A 833 -8.80 -40.74 -19.38
N PRO A 834 -8.80 -40.23 -18.13
CA PRO A 834 -7.76 -40.58 -17.19
C PRO A 834 -7.73 -42.09 -16.97
N THR A 835 -6.62 -42.73 -17.31
CA THR A 835 -6.35 -44.17 -17.09
C THR A 835 -5.79 -44.46 -15.69
N SER A 836 -5.86 -43.48 -14.78
CA SER A 836 -5.47 -43.60 -13.38
C SER A 836 -6.68 -43.31 -12.48
N PRO A 837 -6.89 -44.05 -11.37
CA PRO A 837 -8.15 -44.06 -10.65
C PRO A 837 -8.51 -42.68 -10.11
N ILE A 838 -9.66 -42.16 -10.54
CA ILE A 838 -10.29 -40.97 -9.97
C ILE A 838 -10.39 -41.20 -8.45
N PRO A 839 -9.78 -40.35 -7.58
CA PRO A 839 -9.72 -40.60 -6.13
C PRO A 839 -11.11 -40.70 -5.47
N ILE A 840 -12.13 -40.08 -6.07
CA ILE A 840 -13.54 -40.19 -5.68
C ILE A 840 -14.33 -40.47 -6.95
N HIS A 841 -14.96 -41.65 -7.05
CA HIS A 841 -15.80 -42.02 -8.19
C HIS A 841 -16.90 -40.97 -8.41
N VAL A 842 -17.23 -40.61 -9.67
CA VAL A 842 -18.18 -39.50 -9.97
C VAL A 842 -19.55 -39.64 -9.27
N VAL A 843 -20.04 -40.87 -9.14
CA VAL A 843 -21.26 -41.20 -8.38
C VAL A 843 -21.15 -40.79 -6.90
N GLU A 844 -19.97 -40.94 -6.32
CA GLU A 844 -19.69 -40.59 -4.94
C GLU A 844 -19.60 -39.07 -4.75
N LEU A 845 -19.09 -38.32 -5.75
CA LEU A 845 -19.18 -36.84 -5.75
C LEU A 845 -20.65 -36.39 -5.68
N VAL A 846 -21.50 -36.92 -6.57
CA VAL A 846 -22.93 -36.59 -6.62
C VAL A 846 -23.63 -36.88 -5.30
N LYS A 847 -23.39 -38.05 -4.70
CA LYS A 847 -23.98 -38.41 -3.40
C LYS A 847 -23.57 -37.45 -2.28
N ARG A 848 -22.32 -36.99 -2.29
CA ARG A 848 -21.78 -36.12 -1.23
C ARG A 848 -22.23 -34.66 -1.33
N LEU A 849 -22.84 -34.25 -2.45
CA LEU A 849 -23.52 -32.95 -2.54
C LEU A 849 -24.62 -32.77 -1.48
N ASN A 850 -25.09 -33.85 -0.82
CA ASN A 850 -26.04 -33.74 0.29
C ASN A 850 -25.40 -33.27 1.62
N SER A 851 -24.09 -33.02 1.67
CA SER A 851 -23.39 -32.58 2.88
C SER A 851 -24.00 -31.28 3.45
N PRO A 852 -24.13 -31.08 4.77
CA PRO A 852 -24.52 -29.78 5.35
C PRO A 852 -23.37 -28.75 5.31
N ASP A 853 -22.12 -29.17 5.19
CA ASP A 853 -20.96 -28.29 5.05
C ASP A 853 -20.92 -27.62 3.67
N ARG A 854 -21.16 -26.31 3.63
CA ARG A 854 -21.25 -25.50 2.41
C ARG A 854 -19.92 -25.41 1.66
N ALA A 855 -18.80 -25.24 2.35
CA ALA A 855 -17.49 -25.15 1.70
C ALA A 855 -17.09 -26.49 1.08
N TYR A 856 -17.43 -27.60 1.74
CA TYR A 856 -17.22 -28.92 1.16
C TYR A 856 -18.13 -29.17 -0.06
N ARG A 857 -19.42 -28.82 0.04
CA ARG A 857 -20.35 -28.91 -1.11
C ARG A 857 -19.88 -28.08 -2.29
N PHE A 858 -19.41 -26.85 -2.06
CA PHE A 858 -18.89 -25.98 -3.10
C PHE A 858 -17.72 -26.67 -3.84
N ALA A 859 -16.73 -27.18 -3.10
CA ALA A 859 -15.60 -27.91 -3.70
C ALA A 859 -16.05 -29.18 -4.46
N LEU A 860 -17.01 -29.93 -3.93
CA LEU A 860 -17.57 -31.09 -4.64
C LEU A 860 -18.24 -30.70 -5.96
N ARG A 861 -18.99 -29.59 -5.97
CA ARG A 861 -19.66 -29.08 -7.18
C ARG A 861 -18.63 -28.58 -8.19
N THR A 862 -17.62 -27.82 -7.77
CA THR A 862 -16.52 -27.36 -8.63
C THR A 862 -15.74 -28.54 -9.22
N ALA A 863 -15.50 -29.61 -8.46
CA ALA A 863 -14.92 -30.85 -8.98
C ALA A 863 -15.84 -31.54 -9.99
N LEU A 864 -17.16 -31.60 -9.72
CA LEU A 864 -18.14 -32.20 -10.63
C LEU A 864 -18.24 -31.44 -11.95
N GLU A 865 -18.12 -30.11 -11.92
CA GLU A 865 -18.09 -29.24 -13.10
C GLU A 865 -16.88 -29.50 -14.04
N ARG A 866 -15.88 -30.28 -13.59
CA ARG A 866 -14.74 -30.73 -14.41
C ARG A 866 -14.97 -32.06 -15.10
N VAL A 867 -16.05 -32.76 -14.75
CA VAL A 867 -16.36 -34.08 -15.29
C VAL A 867 -17.45 -33.95 -16.35
N ASP A 868 -17.29 -34.67 -17.45
CA ASP A 868 -18.30 -34.73 -18.52
C ASP A 868 -19.70 -34.99 -17.94
N PRO A 869 -20.65 -34.03 -18.09
CA PRO A 869 -21.98 -34.12 -17.50
C PRO A 869 -22.77 -35.36 -17.92
N ASP A 870 -22.53 -35.91 -19.11
CA ASP A 870 -23.25 -37.10 -19.58
C ASP A 870 -22.96 -38.34 -18.72
N THR A 871 -21.82 -38.35 -18.03
CA THR A 871 -21.43 -39.45 -17.13
C THR A 871 -22.14 -39.42 -15.79
N TRP A 872 -22.75 -38.29 -15.40
CA TRP A 872 -23.30 -38.12 -14.05
C TRP A 872 -24.66 -37.43 -13.95
N ALA A 873 -25.13 -36.74 -14.98
CA ALA A 873 -26.42 -36.04 -15.00
C ALA A 873 -27.57 -36.94 -14.53
N LYS A 874 -27.59 -38.20 -14.99
CA LYS A 874 -28.61 -39.18 -14.59
C LYS A 874 -28.66 -39.41 -13.07
N PHE A 875 -27.52 -39.44 -12.37
CA PHE A 875 -27.51 -39.65 -10.92
C PHE A 875 -28.10 -38.47 -10.16
N VAL A 876 -27.91 -37.25 -10.66
CA VAL A 876 -28.54 -36.04 -10.12
C VAL A 876 -30.04 -36.07 -10.39
N LEU A 877 -30.45 -36.34 -11.65
CA LEU A 877 -31.85 -36.34 -12.06
C LEU A 877 -32.67 -37.46 -11.39
N ASP A 878 -32.06 -38.62 -11.12
CA ASP A 878 -32.73 -39.73 -10.42
C ASP A 878 -32.69 -39.59 -8.88
N SER A 879 -31.92 -38.64 -8.33
CA SER A 879 -31.76 -38.47 -6.89
C SER A 879 -33.08 -38.08 -6.22
N LYS A 880 -33.33 -38.62 -5.03
CA LYS A 880 -34.47 -38.25 -4.18
C LYS A 880 -34.15 -37.13 -3.18
N GLU A 881 -32.87 -36.82 -3.00
CA GLU A 881 -32.38 -35.81 -2.07
C GLU A 881 -32.47 -34.42 -2.72
N PRO A 882 -33.30 -33.48 -2.21
CA PRO A 882 -33.48 -32.18 -2.84
C PRO A 882 -32.17 -31.39 -3.01
N ARG A 883 -31.29 -31.41 -2.00
CA ARG A 883 -30.00 -30.70 -2.05
C ARG A 883 -29.09 -31.22 -3.17
N VAL A 884 -29.05 -32.54 -3.38
CA VAL A 884 -28.28 -33.15 -4.48
C VAL A 884 -28.83 -32.70 -5.83
N VAL A 885 -30.15 -32.65 -5.99
CA VAL A 885 -30.80 -32.18 -7.22
C VAL A 885 -30.46 -30.72 -7.49
N ILE A 886 -30.54 -29.87 -6.46
CA ILE A 886 -30.31 -28.42 -6.58
C ILE A 886 -28.83 -28.11 -6.91
N GLU A 887 -27.89 -28.64 -6.12
CA GLU A 887 -26.45 -28.43 -6.34
C GLU A 887 -25.99 -29.02 -7.67
N GLY A 888 -26.47 -30.22 -8.01
CA GLY A 888 -26.18 -30.86 -9.29
C GLY A 888 -26.79 -30.11 -10.48
N THR A 889 -27.96 -29.48 -10.29
CA THR A 889 -28.57 -28.63 -11.32
C THR A 889 -27.73 -27.40 -11.60
N ALA A 890 -27.16 -26.75 -10.59
CA ALA A 890 -26.25 -25.64 -10.79
C ALA A 890 -25.00 -26.03 -11.60
N ALA A 891 -24.41 -27.20 -11.30
CA ALA A 891 -23.31 -27.75 -12.09
C ALA A 891 -23.73 -28.06 -13.53
N LEU A 892 -24.91 -28.68 -13.74
CA LEU A 892 -25.44 -28.97 -15.07
C LEU A 892 -25.74 -27.72 -15.88
N ALA A 893 -26.20 -26.64 -15.23
CA ALA A 893 -26.46 -25.38 -15.92
C ALA A 893 -25.18 -24.79 -16.52
N ARG A 894 -24.03 -24.97 -15.87
CA ARG A 894 -22.73 -24.42 -16.31
C ARG A 894 -22.00 -25.31 -17.31
N THR A 895 -22.21 -26.63 -17.27
CA THR A 895 -21.42 -27.61 -18.02
C THR A 895 -22.23 -28.44 -19.02
N GLY A 896 -23.53 -28.57 -18.79
CA GLY A 896 -24.42 -29.39 -19.59
C GLY A 896 -24.77 -28.80 -20.95
N ALA A 897 -25.23 -29.66 -21.85
CA ALA A 897 -25.78 -29.25 -23.13
C ALA A 897 -27.21 -28.69 -23.00
N MET A 898 -27.63 -27.89 -23.99
CA MET A 898 -29.01 -27.36 -24.11
C MET A 898 -30.09 -28.45 -24.02
N ALA A 899 -29.78 -29.67 -24.48
CA ALA A 899 -30.68 -30.82 -24.42
C ALA A 899 -31.07 -31.25 -22.99
N HIS A 900 -30.24 -30.94 -21.99
CA HIS A 900 -30.52 -31.28 -20.58
C HIS A 900 -31.62 -30.40 -19.97
N LYS A 901 -31.91 -29.21 -20.53
CA LYS A 901 -32.82 -28.22 -19.94
C LYS A 901 -34.18 -28.81 -19.57
N ALA A 902 -34.82 -29.52 -20.49
CA ALA A 902 -36.17 -30.06 -20.26
C ALA A 902 -36.21 -31.06 -19.10
N GLN A 903 -35.21 -31.94 -19.01
CA GLN A 903 -35.10 -32.93 -17.93
C GLN A 903 -34.80 -32.27 -16.58
N ILE A 904 -33.95 -31.24 -16.57
CA ILE A 904 -33.63 -30.46 -15.37
C ILE A 904 -34.89 -29.76 -14.85
N ILE A 905 -35.62 -29.04 -15.70
CA ILE A 905 -36.84 -28.33 -15.30
C ILE A 905 -37.90 -29.30 -14.78
N GLN A 906 -38.12 -30.41 -15.50
CA GLN A 906 -39.03 -31.45 -15.02
C GLN A 906 -38.62 -31.97 -13.64
N ARG A 907 -37.32 -32.15 -13.41
CA ARG A 907 -36.83 -32.62 -12.11
C ARG A 907 -37.01 -31.60 -11.00
N LEU A 908 -36.75 -30.32 -11.27
CA LEU A 908 -36.97 -29.21 -10.34
C LEU A 908 -38.46 -29.10 -9.94
N LEU A 909 -39.38 -29.16 -10.91
CA LEU A 909 -40.84 -29.16 -10.65
C LEU A 909 -41.31 -30.35 -9.78
N ALA A 910 -40.56 -31.44 -9.76
CA ALA A 910 -40.82 -32.60 -8.90
C ALA A 910 -40.24 -32.47 -7.48
N VAL A 911 -39.40 -31.46 -7.21
CA VAL A 911 -39.00 -31.11 -5.84
C VAL A 911 -40.17 -30.35 -5.20
N ASN A 912 -40.52 -30.70 -3.95
CA ASN A 912 -41.61 -30.01 -3.27
C ASN A 912 -41.09 -28.71 -2.64
N PHE A 913 -41.13 -27.61 -3.40
CA PHE A 913 -40.57 -26.31 -3.01
C PHE A 913 -41.11 -25.78 -1.68
N SER A 914 -42.40 -25.90 -1.39
CA SER A 914 -43.00 -25.41 -0.14
C SER A 914 -42.57 -26.17 1.12
N ARG A 915 -41.97 -27.37 0.96
CA ARG A 915 -41.43 -28.16 2.07
C ARG A 915 -39.93 -27.93 2.31
N LEU A 916 -39.27 -27.15 1.48
CA LEU A 916 -37.87 -26.78 1.69
C LEU A 916 -37.77 -25.75 2.81
N ASP A 917 -36.65 -25.75 3.54
CA ASP A 917 -36.27 -24.61 4.37
C ASP A 917 -35.85 -23.42 3.50
N ASP A 918 -35.80 -22.22 4.08
CA ASP A 918 -35.53 -20.98 3.35
C ASP A 918 -34.18 -20.99 2.64
N ASP A 919 -33.14 -21.57 3.25
CA ASP A 919 -31.80 -21.71 2.64
C ASP A 919 -31.87 -22.56 1.37
N LEU A 920 -32.56 -23.70 1.42
CA LEU A 920 -32.67 -24.59 0.28
C LEU A 920 -33.65 -24.07 -0.79
N LYS A 921 -34.61 -23.22 -0.42
CA LYS A 921 -35.40 -22.43 -1.38
C LYS A 921 -34.54 -21.42 -2.13
N LEU A 922 -33.65 -20.70 -1.44
CA LEU A 922 -32.69 -19.79 -2.06
C LEU A 922 -31.77 -20.53 -3.04
N ASP A 923 -31.22 -21.67 -2.60
CA ASP A 923 -30.38 -22.52 -3.46
C ASP A 923 -31.16 -23.00 -4.70
N TYR A 924 -32.42 -23.43 -4.52
CA TYR A 924 -33.29 -23.84 -5.62
C TYR A 924 -33.50 -22.71 -6.65
N LEU A 925 -33.80 -21.51 -6.18
CA LEU A 925 -34.05 -20.35 -7.04
C LEU A 925 -32.78 -19.93 -7.79
N ARG A 926 -31.61 -20.01 -7.15
CA ARG A 926 -30.33 -19.77 -7.81
C ARG A 926 -30.03 -20.83 -8.88
N ALA A 927 -30.25 -22.11 -8.57
CA ALA A 927 -30.07 -23.19 -9.54
C ALA A 927 -31.02 -23.05 -10.75
N LEU A 928 -32.29 -22.73 -10.52
CA LEU A 928 -33.26 -22.44 -11.59
C LEU A 928 -32.82 -21.21 -12.41
N SER A 929 -32.37 -20.14 -11.76
CA SER A 929 -31.87 -18.94 -12.44
C SER A 929 -30.70 -19.27 -13.37
N LEU A 930 -29.74 -20.06 -12.91
CA LEU A 930 -28.61 -20.50 -13.74
C LEU A 930 -29.06 -21.32 -14.95
N VAL A 931 -30.08 -22.19 -14.81
CA VAL A 931 -30.66 -22.93 -15.95
C VAL A 931 -31.25 -21.97 -16.98
N LEU A 932 -32.05 -20.99 -16.54
CA LEU A 932 -32.69 -20.00 -17.41
C LEU A 932 -31.67 -19.08 -18.09
N ILE A 933 -30.57 -18.77 -17.40
CA ILE A 933 -29.47 -17.96 -17.94
C ILE A 933 -28.66 -18.77 -18.97
N ARG A 934 -28.10 -19.92 -18.57
CA ARG A 934 -27.08 -20.65 -19.32
C ARG A 934 -27.63 -21.63 -20.36
N LEU A 935 -28.78 -22.23 -20.10
CA LEU A 935 -29.43 -23.21 -20.99
C LEU A 935 -30.62 -22.61 -21.77
N GLY A 936 -30.79 -21.30 -21.71
CA GLY A 936 -31.80 -20.58 -22.47
C GLY A 936 -33.18 -20.52 -21.79
N GLY A 937 -34.03 -19.63 -22.29
CA GLY A 937 -35.39 -19.41 -21.79
C GLY A 937 -36.32 -20.61 -22.02
N VAL A 938 -37.55 -20.51 -21.49
CA VAL A 938 -38.58 -21.55 -21.52
C VAL A 938 -39.80 -21.10 -22.32
N ASP A 939 -40.59 -22.05 -22.80
CA ASP A 939 -41.88 -21.76 -23.43
C ASP A 939 -42.93 -21.32 -22.39
N GLU A 940 -44.07 -20.83 -22.88
CA GLU A 940 -45.15 -20.28 -22.05
C GLU A 940 -45.76 -21.32 -21.10
N GLU A 941 -45.91 -22.57 -21.54
CA GLU A 941 -46.45 -23.66 -20.73
C GLU A 941 -45.51 -24.00 -19.57
N THR A 942 -44.22 -24.15 -19.85
CA THR A 942 -43.20 -24.40 -18.84
C THR A 942 -43.05 -23.21 -17.89
N SER A 943 -43.09 -21.99 -18.42
CA SER A 943 -43.07 -20.76 -17.60
C SER A 943 -44.23 -20.74 -16.61
N LYS A 944 -45.45 -21.03 -17.09
CA LYS A 944 -46.63 -21.12 -16.25
C LYS A 944 -46.50 -22.17 -15.17
N ALA A 945 -46.00 -23.37 -15.50
CA ALA A 945 -45.79 -24.44 -14.52
C ALA A 945 -44.81 -24.03 -13.41
N LEU A 946 -43.72 -23.33 -13.76
CA LEU A 946 -42.76 -22.81 -12.79
C LEU A 946 -43.37 -21.71 -11.91
N VAL A 947 -44.12 -20.77 -12.49
CA VAL A 947 -44.83 -19.70 -11.75
C VAL A 947 -45.80 -20.30 -10.74
N ASP A 948 -46.67 -21.23 -11.18
CA ASP A 948 -47.65 -21.89 -10.31
C ASP A 948 -46.96 -22.67 -9.17
N HIS A 949 -45.72 -23.12 -9.37
CA HIS A 949 -44.94 -23.88 -8.40
C HIS A 949 -44.30 -23.03 -7.30
N ILE A 950 -43.77 -21.83 -7.64
CA ILE A 950 -42.97 -21.02 -6.70
C ILE A 950 -43.69 -19.77 -6.18
N GLU A 951 -44.61 -19.19 -6.96
CA GLU A 951 -45.29 -17.94 -6.58
C GLU A 951 -46.11 -18.03 -5.28
N PRO A 952 -46.71 -19.17 -4.89
CA PRO A 952 -47.43 -19.28 -3.62
C PRO A 952 -46.59 -18.92 -2.37
N GLU A 953 -45.27 -19.02 -2.45
CA GLU A 953 -44.36 -18.71 -1.34
C GLU A 953 -43.95 -17.23 -1.31
N PHE A 954 -44.26 -16.44 -2.34
CA PHE A 954 -43.92 -15.01 -2.37
C PHE A 954 -44.68 -14.24 -1.29
N GLY A 955 -43.93 -13.49 -0.47
CA GLY A 955 -44.45 -12.73 0.66
C GLY A 955 -44.62 -13.54 1.96
N THR A 956 -44.18 -14.81 1.97
CA THR A 956 -44.25 -15.70 3.16
C THR A 956 -42.89 -15.97 3.80
N GLY A 957 -41.79 -15.74 3.05
CA GLY A 957 -40.42 -15.95 3.51
C GLY A 957 -39.72 -14.67 3.94
N ASN A 958 -38.44 -14.79 4.30
CA ASN A 958 -37.58 -13.65 4.63
C ASN A 958 -37.33 -12.73 3.42
N SER A 959 -36.75 -11.56 3.71
CA SER A 959 -36.41 -10.52 2.73
C SER A 959 -35.60 -11.02 1.53
N ALA A 960 -34.60 -11.87 1.75
CA ALA A 960 -33.77 -12.45 0.70
C ALA A 960 -34.57 -13.40 -0.20
N LEU A 961 -35.37 -14.29 0.39
CA LEU A 961 -36.19 -15.24 -0.35
C LEU A 961 -37.24 -14.52 -1.23
N ASN A 962 -37.89 -13.48 -0.69
CA ASN A 962 -38.85 -12.70 -1.47
C ASN A 962 -38.19 -11.98 -2.65
N LEU A 963 -36.96 -11.48 -2.49
CA LEU A 963 -36.21 -10.86 -3.58
C LEU A 963 -35.88 -11.86 -4.69
N GLU A 964 -35.35 -13.04 -4.35
CA GLU A 964 -35.04 -14.06 -5.35
C GLU A 964 -36.30 -14.59 -6.05
N LEU A 965 -37.38 -14.81 -5.31
CA LEU A 965 -38.68 -15.16 -5.90
C LEU A 965 -39.16 -14.08 -6.87
N LEU A 966 -39.10 -12.80 -6.47
CA LEU A 966 -39.50 -11.69 -7.33
C LEU A 966 -38.69 -11.65 -8.62
N GLN A 967 -37.37 -11.81 -8.55
CA GLN A 967 -36.50 -11.79 -9.73
C GLN A 967 -36.87 -12.90 -10.72
N VAL A 968 -37.05 -14.13 -10.23
CA VAL A 968 -37.44 -15.28 -11.07
C VAL A 968 -38.84 -15.10 -11.63
N LEU A 969 -39.82 -14.67 -10.83
CA LEU A 969 -41.20 -14.47 -11.26
C LEU A 969 -41.35 -13.33 -12.28
N VAL A 970 -40.57 -12.25 -12.13
CA VAL A 970 -40.48 -11.18 -13.12
C VAL A 970 -39.88 -11.70 -14.43
N HIS A 971 -38.82 -12.50 -14.37
CA HIS A 971 -38.23 -13.12 -15.55
C HIS A 971 -39.24 -14.01 -16.29
N LEU A 972 -39.95 -14.86 -15.55
CA LEU A 972 -40.99 -15.78 -16.05
C LEU A 972 -42.29 -15.07 -16.49
N GLN A 973 -42.37 -13.75 -16.33
CA GLN A 973 -43.54 -12.93 -16.70
C GLN A 973 -44.83 -13.35 -15.98
N SER A 974 -44.79 -13.60 -14.66
CA SER A 974 -46.01 -13.86 -13.89
C SER A 974 -47.05 -12.75 -14.11
N PRO A 975 -48.31 -13.08 -14.43
CA PRO A 975 -49.35 -12.08 -14.63
C PRO A 975 -49.81 -11.40 -13.33
N THR A 976 -49.46 -11.96 -12.16
CA THR A 976 -49.94 -11.50 -10.85
C THR A 976 -48.84 -10.95 -9.94
N ILE A 977 -47.56 -11.09 -10.31
CA ILE A 977 -46.47 -10.68 -9.41
C ILE A 977 -46.45 -9.17 -9.16
N VAL A 978 -46.78 -8.35 -10.16
CA VAL A 978 -46.85 -6.89 -10.03
C VAL A 978 -47.88 -6.49 -8.97
N SER A 979 -49.10 -7.05 -9.02
CA SER A 979 -50.16 -6.74 -8.06
C SER A 979 -49.89 -7.28 -6.66
N LYS A 980 -48.99 -8.27 -6.50
CA LYS A 980 -48.50 -8.76 -5.20
C LYS A 980 -47.36 -7.92 -4.63
N ALA A 981 -46.40 -7.49 -5.47
CA ALA A 981 -45.17 -6.82 -5.04
C ALA A 981 -45.34 -5.31 -4.87
N VAL A 982 -46.11 -4.62 -5.72
CA VAL A 982 -46.33 -3.16 -5.63
C VAL A 982 -46.94 -2.75 -4.28
N PRO A 983 -47.93 -3.46 -3.71
CA PRO A 983 -48.41 -3.14 -2.37
C PRO A 983 -47.35 -3.22 -1.28
N LEU A 984 -46.32 -4.06 -1.44
CA LEU A 984 -45.21 -4.15 -0.48
C LEU A 984 -44.28 -2.93 -0.57
N LEU A 985 -44.13 -2.31 -1.74
CA LEU A 985 -43.42 -1.03 -1.90
C LEU A 985 -44.13 0.12 -1.18
N ALA A 986 -45.46 0.09 -1.14
CA ALA A 986 -46.29 1.15 -0.57
C ALA A 986 -46.47 1.04 0.96
N LYS A 987 -46.03 -0.06 1.59
CA LYS A 987 -46.04 -0.18 3.05
C LYS A 987 -45.13 0.86 3.68
N ALA A 988 -45.51 1.41 4.84
CA ALA A 988 -44.60 2.22 5.65
C ALA A 988 -43.35 1.41 5.99
N ASP A 989 -42.20 2.08 6.12
CA ASP A 989 -40.97 1.43 6.57
C ASP A 989 -41.24 0.72 7.90
N ASP A 990 -40.80 -0.53 8.03
CA ASP A 990 -40.91 -1.27 9.29
C ASP A 990 -39.78 -0.78 10.20
N PRO A 991 -40.08 -0.19 11.38
CA PRO A 991 -39.03 0.21 12.32
C PRO A 991 -38.23 -0.98 12.87
N ASP A 992 -38.70 -2.23 12.73
CA ASP A 992 -37.95 -3.44 13.09
C ASP A 992 -37.05 -3.96 11.94
N ASP A 993 -37.22 -3.45 10.70
CA ASP A 993 -36.24 -3.58 9.60
C ASP A 993 -35.09 -2.56 9.75
N ASP A 994 -34.99 -1.91 10.92
CA ASP A 994 -33.78 -1.19 11.30
C ASP A 994 -32.60 -2.14 11.43
N ILE A 995 -31.64 -1.94 10.52
CA ILE A 995 -30.27 -2.41 10.63
C ILE A 995 -29.79 -2.03 12.03
N SER A 996 -29.78 -3.03 12.93
CA SER A 996 -29.37 -2.85 14.32
C SER A 996 -28.01 -2.13 14.39
N GLU A 997 -27.72 -1.44 15.49
CA GLU A 997 -26.36 -0.94 15.72
C GLU A 997 -25.28 -2.04 15.65
N GLU A 998 -25.70 -3.31 15.77
CA GLU A 998 -24.88 -4.51 15.69
C GLU A 998 -24.76 -5.11 14.27
N ASP A 999 -25.36 -4.51 13.22
CA ASP A 999 -25.19 -5.02 11.85
C ASP A 999 -23.69 -4.94 11.46
N PRO A 1000 -23.05 -6.07 11.16
CA PRO A 1000 -21.61 -6.13 10.92
C PRO A 1000 -21.18 -5.48 9.59
N ARG A 1001 -22.12 -5.00 8.77
CA ARG A 1001 -21.85 -4.15 7.61
C ARG A 1001 -21.49 -2.72 7.99
N TYR A 1002 -21.88 -2.28 9.19
CA TYR A 1002 -21.66 -0.93 9.68
C TYR A 1002 -20.78 -0.93 10.92
N ALA A 1003 -20.31 0.25 11.31
CA ALA A 1003 -19.59 0.45 12.56
C ALA A 1003 -20.37 1.35 13.54
N GLY A 1004 -19.92 1.36 14.80
CA GLY A 1004 -20.41 2.26 15.83
C GLY A 1004 -19.88 3.69 15.67
N GLN A 1005 -20.52 4.65 16.36
CA GLN A 1005 -20.16 6.08 16.30
C GLN A 1005 -18.70 6.34 16.68
N SER A 1006 -18.13 5.56 17.60
CA SER A 1006 -16.74 5.69 18.03
C SER A 1006 -15.74 5.48 16.87
N LEU A 1007 -16.03 4.59 15.92
CA LEU A 1007 -15.19 4.39 14.73
C LEU A 1007 -15.35 5.56 13.76
N TYR A 1008 -16.58 6.01 13.50
CA TYR A 1008 -16.86 7.15 12.60
C TYR A 1008 -16.19 8.43 13.07
N ALA A 1009 -16.12 8.66 14.39
CA ALA A 1009 -15.46 9.82 14.97
C ALA A 1009 -13.94 9.86 14.69
N ARG A 1010 -13.28 8.73 14.38
CA ARG A 1010 -11.85 8.68 14.05
C ARG A 1010 -11.54 9.29 12.68
N ASN A 1011 -12.52 9.37 11.78
CA ASN A 1011 -12.39 10.01 10.48
C ASN A 1011 -13.64 10.85 10.19
N ARG A 1012 -13.65 12.12 10.61
CA ARG A 1012 -14.86 12.97 10.52
C ARG A 1012 -15.37 13.19 9.09
N GLY A 1013 -14.47 13.29 8.11
CA GLY A 1013 -14.89 13.47 6.72
C GLY A 1013 -15.63 12.24 6.19
N TYR A 1014 -14.95 11.08 6.26
CA TYR A 1014 -15.48 9.83 5.73
C TYR A 1014 -16.58 9.24 6.65
N GLY A 1015 -16.29 9.06 7.93
CA GLY A 1015 -17.20 8.56 8.94
C GLY A 1015 -18.41 9.46 9.20
N GLY A 1016 -18.24 10.80 9.14
CA GLY A 1016 -19.37 11.74 9.27
C GLY A 1016 -20.36 11.62 8.11
N SER A 1017 -19.87 11.37 6.89
CA SER A 1017 -20.72 11.10 5.72
C SER A 1017 -21.53 9.81 5.89
N ILE A 1018 -20.89 8.75 6.42
CA ILE A 1018 -21.58 7.49 6.74
C ILE A 1018 -22.63 7.70 7.83
N ALA A 1019 -22.29 8.40 8.91
CA ALA A 1019 -23.22 8.70 10.00
C ALA A 1019 -24.44 9.49 9.52
N ALA A 1020 -24.24 10.49 8.65
CA ALA A 1020 -25.33 11.26 8.04
C ALA A 1020 -26.20 10.41 7.11
N MET A 1021 -25.59 9.54 6.29
CA MET A 1021 -26.33 8.60 5.44
C MET A 1021 -27.20 7.65 6.28
N ARG A 1022 -26.67 7.11 7.39
CA ARG A 1022 -27.44 6.22 8.28
C ARG A 1022 -28.69 6.90 8.87
N GLN A 1023 -28.62 8.21 9.17
CA GLN A 1023 -29.77 8.96 9.68
C GLN A 1023 -30.88 9.16 8.64
N ASN A 1024 -30.59 8.98 7.35
CA ASN A 1024 -31.53 9.21 6.25
C ASN A 1024 -31.44 8.08 5.20
N ARG A 1025 -31.31 6.84 5.66
CA ARG A 1025 -31.12 5.68 4.77
C ARG A 1025 -32.44 5.28 4.09
N PRO A 1026 -32.42 4.92 2.81
CA PRO A 1026 -33.58 4.32 2.15
C PRO A 1026 -33.78 2.87 2.59
N ASP A 1027 -35.01 2.37 2.45
CA ASP A 1027 -35.34 0.96 2.64
C ASP A 1027 -34.74 0.10 1.51
N GLU A 1028 -33.83 -0.81 1.89
CA GLU A 1028 -33.14 -1.71 0.97
C GLU A 1028 -34.12 -2.62 0.21
N GLN A 1029 -35.11 -3.19 0.91
CA GLN A 1029 -36.11 -4.08 0.32
C GLN A 1029 -36.88 -3.37 -0.81
N LYS A 1030 -37.25 -2.12 -0.59
CA LYS A 1030 -37.98 -1.32 -1.58
C LYS A 1030 -37.13 -0.99 -2.81
N ILE A 1031 -35.85 -0.66 -2.61
CA ILE A 1031 -34.91 -0.48 -3.72
C ILE A 1031 -34.82 -1.76 -4.54
N ALA A 1032 -34.69 -2.92 -3.89
CA ALA A 1032 -34.56 -4.20 -4.55
C ALA A 1032 -35.81 -4.56 -5.39
N TYR A 1033 -36.99 -4.32 -4.82
CA TYR A 1033 -38.26 -4.56 -5.52
C TYR A 1033 -38.45 -3.64 -6.71
N ALA A 1034 -38.17 -2.35 -6.57
CA ALA A 1034 -38.23 -1.40 -7.69
C ALA A 1034 -37.24 -1.80 -8.80
N LEU A 1035 -36.03 -2.23 -8.44
CA LEU A 1035 -35.02 -2.69 -9.38
C LEU A 1035 -35.44 -3.94 -10.16
N ALA A 1036 -36.12 -4.89 -9.51
CA ALA A 1036 -36.65 -6.08 -10.18
C ALA A 1036 -37.84 -5.73 -11.07
N LEU A 1037 -38.86 -5.05 -10.52
CA LEU A 1037 -40.14 -4.76 -11.18
C LEU A 1037 -40.01 -3.91 -12.45
N ARG A 1038 -38.97 -3.09 -12.59
CA ARG A 1038 -38.72 -2.34 -13.83
C ARG A 1038 -38.56 -3.25 -15.06
N ASN A 1039 -38.27 -4.53 -14.86
CA ASN A 1039 -38.10 -5.52 -15.92
C ASN A 1039 -39.40 -6.29 -16.22
N ALA A 1040 -40.47 -6.11 -15.43
CA ALA A 1040 -41.74 -6.77 -15.64
C ALA A 1040 -42.43 -6.22 -16.89
N LYS A 1041 -42.79 -7.11 -17.83
CA LYS A 1041 -43.53 -6.76 -19.06
C LYS A 1041 -45.00 -7.20 -19.01
N ALA A 1042 -45.37 -7.98 -18.01
CA ALA A 1042 -46.73 -8.44 -17.75
C ALA A 1042 -47.19 -8.04 -16.35
N GLY A 1043 -48.51 -7.97 -16.14
CA GLY A 1043 -49.13 -7.72 -14.83
C GLY A 1043 -49.34 -6.24 -14.46
N TRP A 1044 -48.80 -5.28 -15.23
CA TRP A 1044 -49.10 -3.86 -15.05
C TRP A 1044 -50.54 -3.53 -15.48
N THR A 1045 -51.26 -2.84 -14.61
CA THR A 1045 -52.58 -2.26 -14.87
C THR A 1045 -52.49 -0.73 -14.92
N LEU A 1046 -53.53 -0.06 -15.42
CA LEU A 1046 -53.60 1.42 -15.39
C LEU A 1046 -53.88 1.97 -13.99
N ASP A 1047 -54.62 1.19 -13.18
CA ASP A 1047 -54.72 1.35 -11.73
C ASP A 1047 -53.43 0.88 -11.07
#